data_AF-A0A959UF38-F1
#
_entry.id   AF-A0A959UF38-F1
#
_cell.length_a   1.000
_cell.length_b   1.000
_cell.length_c   1.000
_cell.angle_alpha   90.00
_cell.angle_beta   90.00
_cell.angle_gamma   90.00
#
_symmetry.space_group_name_H-M   'P 1'
#
loop_
_entity.id
_entity.type
_entity.pdbx_description
1 polymer ?
#
loop_
_entity_poly.entity_id
_entity_poly.type
_entity_poly.pdbx_seq_one_letter_code
_entity_poly.pdbx_strand_id
1 'polypeptide(L)'
;MKRFNLLFISFLVTVSVFAQQQLYQRVKVYADDDQLVQMARSGIDITEGTLKKGHFMIADLSVNEIDAVREMGIDYEVMIEDVSKYYVDRNKGKSFNVNDYKGISEWPVPENFDFGSMSGHATWDEIVDHLENMADLYPDLITQKESIGQSGEGRDLWMVKISDNPTVNEEEPEVLYTALHHAREPAGVMTLLYYMYYLLENYDTDPFIQTLVDNTEMYFVPVLNPDGYVFNQQTNPNGGGMWRKNRRDNGVTGCRGVDINRNYGYQWGYDNYGSSPDPCDETYRGPAAFSEPEIAAVRDFCEAHEFKNALNYHTFSNLLLYAWGWTDEPSEDDDLFFAHASLYTMDNNYTFGPGSTTIYPTNGGSDDWMYGEQSAKPKTLAYTPELGGDNDGFWCAIDRIVPIAQENMIQNILAAAFAGKYADVGDKSPLVLNEQEGFVSFDIMRLGLMDGATFTVGLEGLGPAIINTGEPVEFPGMELLELATDSISYTLHPDIISGTPLQFVLSVDNGDFVLYDTIHKIFGEPVVLFEDDGNSLNNWITPNWGITSASYFSPPSSITDSPFGNYQNYQTSAVILDGEVDLSDLGFALLTFEAKWEIEQGWDYVQCEISANGGSSWTPLEGKFTGIGNENQATGEPLYDGFQTSWVKEEINLSDYLGSEVTFRFLLKTDQAVTEDGFYFDDFTVLGVENSTVGLDENLQKIPVFVSEPMPNPAKGNVSFDVLVDQSTDMQFSIYSVTGRSLYTEKLKQGSNRIDVSTDEWEPGIYFYRTESKTQSTVMKKLILL
;
A
#
# COMPACT_ATOMS: atom_id res chain seq x y z
N MET A 1 87.71 -31.71 -15.08
CA MET A 1 87.08 -31.87 -13.75
C MET A 1 86.31 -30.59 -13.45
N LYS A 2 84.99 -30.70 -13.36
CA LYS A 2 84.02 -29.59 -13.30
C LYS A 2 83.96 -29.02 -11.88
N ARG A 3 83.85 -27.69 -11.79
CA ARG A 3 83.61 -26.92 -10.56
C ARG A 3 82.14 -27.07 -10.15
N PHE A 4 81.89 -27.41 -8.89
CA PHE A 4 80.54 -27.45 -8.31
C PHE A 4 80.28 -26.14 -7.57
N ASN A 5 79.31 -25.35 -8.07
CA ASN A 5 78.71 -24.25 -7.33
C ASN A 5 77.51 -24.82 -6.56
N LEU A 6 77.47 -24.65 -5.23
CA LEU A 6 76.28 -24.88 -4.43
C LEU A 6 75.36 -23.65 -4.55
N LEU A 7 74.18 -23.83 -5.15
CA LEU A 7 73.07 -22.89 -5.06
C LEU A 7 72.25 -23.23 -3.82
N PHE A 8 72.10 -22.28 -2.90
CA PHE A 8 71.11 -22.32 -1.82
C PHE A 8 69.80 -21.75 -2.37
N ILE A 9 68.80 -22.60 -2.57
CA ILE A 9 67.43 -22.18 -2.92
C ILE A 9 66.64 -22.13 -1.61
N SER A 10 66.33 -20.91 -1.16
CA SER A 10 65.33 -20.65 -0.13
C SER A 10 63.95 -20.82 -0.76
N PHE A 11 63.18 -21.79 -0.26
CA PHE A 11 61.78 -21.98 -0.62
C PHE A 11 60.95 -21.18 0.39
N LEU A 12 60.52 -19.97 0.02
CA LEU A 12 59.49 -19.23 0.76
C LEU A 12 58.14 -19.90 0.44
N VAL A 13 57.65 -20.70 1.38
CA VAL A 13 56.25 -21.14 1.38
C VAL A 13 55.44 -20.00 1.99
N THR A 14 54.81 -19.18 1.14
CA THR A 14 53.69 -18.33 1.57
C THR A 14 52.50 -19.25 1.83
N VAL A 15 52.31 -19.62 3.10
CA VAL A 15 51.04 -20.19 3.55
C VAL A 15 50.06 -19.02 3.64
N SER A 16 49.24 -18.84 2.62
CA SER A 16 48.05 -18.02 2.72
C SER A 16 47.11 -18.72 3.70
N VAL A 17 47.11 -18.27 4.95
CA VAL A 17 46.04 -18.63 5.89
C VAL A 17 44.82 -17.85 5.42
N PHE A 18 44.00 -18.47 4.57
CA PHE A 18 42.62 -18.00 4.43
C PHE A 18 41.99 -18.18 5.80
N ALA A 19 41.63 -17.07 6.46
CA ALA A 19 40.74 -17.14 7.61
C ALA A 19 39.50 -17.91 7.16
N GLN A 20 39.07 -18.90 7.93
CA GLN A 20 37.85 -19.64 7.65
C GLN A 20 36.72 -18.62 7.65
N GLN A 21 36.00 -18.51 6.53
CA GLN A 21 34.85 -17.62 6.43
C GLN A 21 33.84 -18.01 7.52
N GLN A 22 33.40 -17.04 8.31
CA GLN A 22 32.41 -17.25 9.35
C GLN A 22 31.12 -17.74 8.69
N LEU A 23 30.64 -18.88 9.16
CA LEU A 23 29.41 -19.48 8.65
C LEU A 23 28.22 -18.84 9.39
N TYR A 24 27.19 -18.46 8.64
CA TYR A 24 25.93 -17.95 9.14
C TYR A 24 24.82 -18.94 8.81
N GLN A 25 23.90 -19.13 9.74
CA GLN A 25 22.77 -20.05 9.63
C GLN A 25 21.49 -19.29 9.95
N ARG A 26 20.41 -19.56 9.22
CA ARG A 26 19.09 -19.08 9.62
C ARG A 26 18.56 -19.98 10.71
N VAL A 27 18.23 -19.40 11.85
CA VAL A 27 17.71 -20.12 13.01
C VAL A 27 16.42 -19.50 13.50
N LYS A 28 15.48 -20.35 13.91
CA LYS A 28 14.33 -19.97 14.73
C LYS A 28 14.68 -20.22 16.18
N VAL A 29 14.91 -19.14 16.93
CA VAL A 29 15.23 -19.18 18.37
C VAL A 29 13.94 -19.00 19.16
N TYR A 30 13.60 -19.97 20.01
CA TYR A 30 12.41 -19.95 20.85
C TYR A 30 12.73 -19.21 22.15
N ALA A 31 12.53 -17.89 22.15
CA ALA A 31 12.89 -16.99 23.24
C ALA A 31 11.71 -16.08 23.62
N ASP A 32 11.46 -15.93 24.92
CA ASP A 32 10.62 -14.86 25.46
C ASP A 32 11.36 -13.51 25.51
N ASP A 33 10.66 -12.42 25.83
CA ASP A 33 11.22 -11.07 25.84
C ASP A 33 12.43 -10.95 26.80
N ASP A 34 12.40 -11.63 27.95
CA ASP A 34 13.50 -11.65 28.92
C ASP A 34 14.73 -12.42 28.39
N GLN A 35 14.50 -13.48 27.62
CA GLN A 35 15.54 -14.27 26.96
C GLN A 35 16.15 -13.52 25.78
N LEU A 36 15.35 -12.81 24.98
CA LEU A 36 15.85 -11.92 23.94
C LEU A 36 16.72 -10.81 24.53
N VAL A 37 16.31 -10.26 25.69
CA VAL A 37 17.14 -9.31 26.45
C VAL A 37 18.48 -9.91 26.88
N GLN A 38 18.48 -11.18 27.33
CA GLN A 38 19.71 -11.89 27.70
C GLN A 38 20.60 -12.18 26.49
N MET A 39 20.01 -12.53 25.35
CA MET A 39 20.73 -12.78 24.10
C MET A 39 21.48 -11.53 23.65
N ALA A 40 20.79 -10.38 23.55
CA ALA A 40 21.43 -9.13 23.16
C ALA A 40 22.56 -8.71 24.12
N ARG A 41 22.35 -8.87 25.44
CA ARG A 41 23.38 -8.59 26.46
C ARG A 41 24.63 -9.46 26.34
N SER A 42 24.52 -10.59 25.64
CA SER A 42 25.60 -11.52 25.40
C SER A 42 26.23 -11.35 24.02
N GLY A 43 25.81 -10.32 23.28
CA GLY A 43 26.34 -9.97 21.97
C GLY A 43 25.82 -10.82 20.83
N ILE A 44 24.64 -11.43 21.00
CA ILE A 44 23.92 -12.05 19.89
C ILE A 44 23.14 -10.96 19.18
N ASP A 45 23.30 -10.91 17.86
CA ASP A 45 22.55 -10.04 16.99
C ASP A 45 21.05 -10.40 17.02
N ILE A 46 20.28 -9.64 17.80
CA ILE A 46 18.81 -9.67 17.77
C ILE A 46 18.26 -8.54 16.89
N THR A 47 19.14 -7.91 16.10
CA THR A 47 18.85 -6.63 15.46
C THR A 47 18.09 -6.76 14.16
N GLU A 48 18.20 -7.92 13.53
CA GLU A 48 17.72 -8.18 12.17
C GLU A 48 17.06 -9.54 12.13
N GLY A 49 15.77 -9.56 11.78
CA GLY A 49 14.99 -10.78 11.67
C GLY A 49 13.54 -10.62 12.10
N THR A 50 12.76 -11.67 11.86
CA THR A 50 11.33 -11.67 12.19
C THR A 50 11.14 -12.02 13.66
N LEU A 51 10.58 -11.08 14.42
CA LEU A 51 10.21 -11.25 15.81
C LEU A 51 8.72 -11.57 15.95
N LYS A 52 8.40 -12.66 16.65
CA LYS A 52 7.06 -12.86 17.23
C LYS A 52 7.17 -12.71 18.75
N LYS A 53 6.65 -11.59 19.25
CA LYS A 53 6.81 -11.13 20.64
C LYS A 53 6.46 -12.23 21.64
N GLY A 54 7.32 -12.44 22.63
CA GLY A 54 7.18 -13.48 23.65
C GLY A 54 7.29 -14.94 23.19
N HIS A 55 7.59 -15.22 21.91
CA HIS A 55 7.56 -16.59 21.37
C HIS A 55 8.84 -17.01 20.68
N PHE A 56 9.23 -16.32 19.61
CA PHE A 56 10.42 -16.68 18.85
C PHE A 56 10.96 -15.51 18.04
N MET A 57 12.22 -15.66 17.64
CA MET A 57 12.90 -14.84 16.64
C MET A 57 13.42 -15.74 15.52
N ILE A 58 13.25 -15.34 14.27
CA ILE A 58 13.94 -15.93 13.12
C ILE A 58 15.02 -14.95 12.69
N ALA A 59 16.29 -15.38 12.75
CA ALA A 59 17.43 -14.53 12.43
C ALA A 59 18.57 -15.32 11.76
N ASP A 60 19.39 -14.63 10.99
CA ASP A 60 20.59 -15.16 10.35
C ASP A 60 21.80 -14.98 11.29
N LEU A 61 22.00 -15.94 12.19
CA LEU A 61 23.06 -15.88 13.22
C LEU A 61 24.33 -16.59 12.78
N SER A 62 25.49 -16.09 13.20
CA SER A 62 26.74 -16.82 13.04
C SER A 62 26.81 -18.05 13.94
N VAL A 63 27.63 -19.04 13.57
CA VAL A 63 27.82 -20.25 14.39
C VAL A 63 28.26 -19.93 15.84
N ASN A 64 29.02 -18.85 16.05
CA ASN A 64 29.44 -18.42 17.38
C ASN A 64 28.25 -17.91 18.22
N GLU A 65 27.33 -17.17 17.60
CA GLU A 65 26.12 -16.68 18.25
C GLU A 65 25.16 -17.83 18.56
N ILE A 66 25.02 -18.78 17.64
CA ILE A 66 24.20 -19.99 17.86
C ILE A 66 24.77 -20.84 19.00
N ASP A 67 26.09 -20.96 19.10
CA ASP A 67 26.72 -21.62 20.24
C ASP A 67 26.45 -20.87 21.55
N ALA A 68 26.43 -19.53 21.53
CA ALA A 68 26.04 -18.71 22.69
C ALA A 68 24.56 -18.92 23.08
N VAL A 69 23.62 -18.94 22.12
CA VAL A 69 22.21 -19.29 22.34
C VAL A 69 22.09 -20.65 23.02
N ARG A 70 22.84 -21.65 22.52
CA ARG A 70 22.87 -23.00 23.08
C ARG A 70 23.41 -23.03 24.51
N GLU A 71 24.45 -22.27 24.81
CA GLU A 71 25.05 -22.17 26.15
C GLU A 71 24.11 -21.51 27.17
N MET A 72 23.21 -20.63 26.73
CA MET A 72 22.14 -20.06 27.56
C MET A 72 21.00 -21.05 27.87
N GLY A 73 20.98 -22.20 27.19
CA GLY A 73 19.90 -23.18 27.32
C GLY A 73 18.61 -22.73 26.64
N ILE A 74 18.71 -21.86 25.64
CA ILE A 74 17.58 -21.42 24.80
C ILE A 74 17.46 -22.40 23.63
N ASP A 75 16.25 -22.89 23.39
CA ASP A 75 15.97 -23.83 22.31
C ASP A 75 15.96 -23.10 20.96
N TYR A 76 16.49 -23.76 19.92
CA TYR A 76 16.49 -23.22 18.57
C TYR A 76 16.38 -24.32 17.51
N GLU A 77 15.94 -23.95 16.32
CA GLU A 77 15.84 -24.79 15.13
C GLU A 77 16.65 -24.17 13.98
N VAL A 78 17.53 -24.95 13.34
CA VAL A 78 18.26 -24.51 12.14
C VAL A 78 17.36 -24.69 10.93
N MET A 79 17.00 -23.60 10.28
CA MET A 79 16.17 -23.57 9.08
C MET A 79 17.03 -23.61 7.81
N ILE A 80 18.17 -22.89 7.81
CA ILE A 80 19.11 -22.82 6.68
C ILE A 80 20.53 -22.96 7.21
N GLU A 81 21.24 -24.00 6.78
CA GLU A 81 22.59 -24.34 7.30
C GLU A 81 23.71 -23.40 6.84
N ASP A 82 23.55 -22.78 5.67
CA ASP A 82 24.52 -21.87 5.04
C ASP A 82 23.75 -20.80 4.26
N VAL A 83 23.51 -19.65 4.90
CA VAL A 83 22.69 -18.58 4.32
C VAL A 83 23.38 -17.91 3.12
N SER A 84 24.70 -17.70 3.18
CA SER A 84 25.48 -17.18 2.05
C SER A 84 25.31 -18.05 0.80
N LYS A 85 25.38 -19.37 0.96
CA LYS A 85 25.15 -20.30 -0.13
C LYS A 85 23.69 -20.29 -0.60
N TYR A 86 22.73 -20.24 0.33
CA TYR A 86 21.31 -20.15 0.01
C TYR A 86 20.98 -18.93 -0.87
N TYR A 87 21.49 -17.75 -0.49
CA TYR A 87 21.33 -16.49 -1.22
C TYR A 87 21.82 -16.58 -2.68
N VAL A 88 22.91 -17.29 -2.93
CA VAL A 88 23.41 -17.53 -4.30
C VAL A 88 22.63 -18.63 -5.02
N ASP A 89 22.28 -19.70 -4.31
CA ASP A 89 21.66 -20.89 -4.89
C ASP A 89 20.23 -20.63 -5.37
N ARG A 90 19.47 -19.76 -4.70
CA ARG A 90 18.08 -19.44 -5.08
C ARG A 90 17.92 -18.79 -6.46
N ASN A 91 19.01 -18.26 -7.01
CA ASN A 91 19.05 -17.67 -8.36
C ASN A 91 19.55 -18.67 -9.42
N LYS A 92 20.05 -19.86 -9.04
CA LYS A 92 20.66 -20.80 -9.98
C LYS A 92 19.65 -21.39 -10.97
N GLY A 93 20.02 -21.35 -12.24
CA GLY A 93 19.21 -21.91 -13.32
C GLY A 93 17.99 -21.07 -13.68
N LYS A 94 17.82 -19.91 -13.05
CA LYS A 94 16.84 -18.90 -13.42
C LYS A 94 17.50 -17.87 -14.35
N SER A 95 16.75 -17.35 -15.31
CA SER A 95 17.18 -16.25 -16.19
C SER A 95 16.14 -15.15 -16.02
N PHE A 96 16.60 -13.96 -15.66
CA PHE A 96 15.73 -12.82 -15.42
C PHE A 96 16.16 -11.68 -16.30
N ASN A 97 15.19 -11.02 -16.90
CA ASN A 97 15.40 -9.78 -17.60
C ASN A 97 14.60 -8.70 -16.86
N VAL A 98 15.23 -7.57 -16.56
CA VAL A 98 14.53 -6.45 -15.92
C VAL A 98 13.31 -6.00 -16.74
N ASN A 99 13.36 -6.19 -18.07
CA ASN A 99 12.24 -5.93 -18.97
C ASN A 99 11.05 -6.90 -18.78
N ASP A 100 11.23 -8.05 -18.13
CA ASP A 100 10.12 -8.96 -17.79
C ASP A 100 9.16 -8.31 -16.76
N TYR A 101 9.64 -7.28 -16.06
CA TYR A 101 8.89 -6.49 -15.09
C TYR A 101 8.26 -5.22 -15.69
N LYS A 102 8.43 -4.99 -17.01
CA LYS A 102 7.79 -3.85 -17.69
C LYS A 102 6.32 -4.15 -17.98
N GLY A 103 5.42 -3.68 -17.11
CA GLY A 103 3.95 -3.64 -17.32
C GLY A 103 3.09 -3.74 -16.04
N ILE A 104 1.95 -3.02 -16.04
CA ILE A 104 0.86 -2.93 -15.02
C ILE A 104 1.35 -2.79 -13.56
N SER A 105 2.34 -1.94 -13.32
CA SER A 105 2.56 -1.34 -11.99
C SER A 105 2.35 0.16 -12.15
N GLU A 106 1.81 0.81 -11.12
CA GLU A 106 1.75 2.28 -11.02
C GLU A 106 3.16 2.89 -11.05
N TRP A 107 4.15 2.10 -10.64
CA TRP A 107 5.57 2.42 -10.68
C TRP A 107 6.25 1.62 -11.80
N PRO A 108 6.19 2.06 -13.07
CA PRO A 108 6.88 1.38 -14.16
C PRO A 108 8.40 1.38 -13.95
N VAL A 109 9.03 0.25 -14.29
CA VAL A 109 10.49 0.11 -14.24
C VAL A 109 11.16 1.16 -15.15
N PRO A 110 12.06 2.01 -14.62
CA PRO A 110 12.80 2.97 -15.42
C PRO A 110 13.59 2.32 -16.56
N GLU A 111 13.71 3.02 -17.69
CA GLU A 111 14.43 2.60 -18.89
C GLU A 111 15.90 2.29 -18.60
N ASN A 112 16.57 3.08 -17.78
CA ASN A 112 18.00 2.97 -17.49
C ASN A 112 18.33 2.18 -16.21
N PHE A 113 17.31 1.62 -15.55
CA PHE A 113 17.49 0.71 -14.42
C PHE A 113 17.76 -0.73 -14.92
N ASP A 114 18.78 -1.39 -14.37
CA ASP A 114 19.10 -2.78 -14.67
C ASP A 114 19.58 -3.52 -13.41
N PHE A 115 19.55 -4.85 -13.47
CA PHE A 115 20.08 -5.70 -12.42
C PHE A 115 21.60 -5.65 -12.38
N GLY A 116 22.17 -5.64 -11.18
CA GLY A 116 23.61 -5.71 -10.98
C GLY A 116 24.19 -7.12 -11.04
N SER A 117 25.52 -7.21 -11.11
CA SER A 117 26.21 -8.49 -11.33
C SER A 117 26.32 -9.39 -10.10
N MET A 118 26.00 -8.91 -8.89
CA MET A 118 26.03 -9.69 -7.65
C MET A 118 24.67 -10.30 -7.32
N SER A 119 24.27 -11.32 -8.09
CA SER A 119 22.94 -11.94 -7.96
C SER A 119 21.79 -10.95 -8.12
N GLY A 120 21.93 -9.99 -9.04
CA GLY A 120 20.95 -8.94 -9.30
C GLY A 120 21.23 -7.61 -8.59
N HIS A 121 22.11 -7.61 -7.59
CA HIS A 121 22.50 -6.40 -6.85
C HIS A 121 23.75 -5.77 -7.47
N ALA A 122 23.80 -4.44 -7.50
CA ALA A 122 24.89 -3.67 -8.12
C ALA A 122 26.17 -3.70 -7.29
N THR A 123 27.29 -3.97 -7.94
CA THR A 123 28.62 -3.82 -7.36
C THR A 123 28.94 -2.35 -7.03
N TRP A 124 29.93 -2.08 -6.17
CA TRP A 124 30.43 -0.71 -5.93
C TRP A 124 30.70 0.06 -7.23
N ASP A 125 31.41 -0.55 -8.18
CA ASP A 125 31.74 0.09 -9.45
C ASP A 125 30.46 0.32 -10.29
N GLU A 126 29.53 -0.64 -10.35
CA GLU A 126 28.24 -0.47 -11.05
C GLU A 126 27.38 0.64 -10.41
N ILE A 127 27.38 0.79 -9.07
CA ILE A 127 26.68 1.87 -8.37
C ILE A 127 27.28 3.22 -8.78
N VAL A 128 28.61 3.33 -8.80
CA VAL A 128 29.30 4.56 -9.24
C VAL A 128 28.99 4.86 -10.71
N ASP A 129 29.00 3.85 -11.58
CA ASP A 129 28.66 3.98 -13.00
C ASP A 129 27.21 4.47 -13.18
N HIS A 130 26.27 4.00 -12.34
CA HIS A 130 24.89 4.50 -12.34
C HIS A 130 24.82 6.00 -12.01
N LEU A 131 25.51 6.44 -10.95
CA LEU A 131 25.53 7.86 -10.56
C LEU A 131 26.16 8.75 -11.64
N GLU A 132 27.23 8.28 -12.30
CA GLU A 132 27.82 8.98 -13.44
C GLU A 132 26.86 9.04 -14.63
N ASN A 133 26.21 7.93 -14.96
CA ASN A 133 25.27 7.85 -16.07
C ASN A 133 24.05 8.77 -15.87
N MET A 134 23.50 8.84 -14.66
CA MET A 134 22.42 9.77 -14.33
C MET A 134 22.84 11.22 -14.57
N ALA A 135 24.02 11.62 -14.11
CA ALA A 135 24.53 12.97 -14.30
C ALA A 135 24.89 13.31 -15.76
N ASP A 136 25.27 12.32 -16.56
CA ASP A 136 25.51 12.48 -17.99
C ASP A 136 24.20 12.60 -18.80
N LEU A 137 23.15 11.87 -18.41
CA LEU A 137 21.86 11.86 -19.10
C LEU A 137 20.95 13.05 -18.70
N TYR A 138 21.00 13.46 -17.43
CA TYR A 138 20.11 14.47 -16.85
C TYR A 138 20.88 15.61 -16.15
N PRO A 139 21.86 16.25 -16.81
CA PRO A 139 22.78 17.19 -16.17
C PRO A 139 22.13 18.45 -15.58
N ASP A 140 20.88 18.73 -15.99
CA ASP A 140 20.10 19.86 -15.49
C ASP A 140 19.24 19.48 -14.26
N LEU A 141 19.12 18.19 -13.92
CA LEU A 141 18.27 17.70 -12.82
C LEU A 141 19.04 16.98 -11.71
N ILE A 142 20.30 16.61 -11.94
CA ILE A 142 21.14 15.94 -10.94
C ILE A 142 22.58 16.48 -10.96
N THR A 143 23.19 16.58 -9.80
CA THR A 143 24.62 16.92 -9.70
C THR A 143 25.51 15.79 -10.23
N GLN A 144 26.72 16.14 -10.64
CA GLN A 144 27.80 15.17 -10.66
C GLN A 144 28.01 14.63 -9.23
N LYS A 145 28.43 13.36 -9.10
CA LYS A 145 28.71 12.79 -7.78
C LYS A 145 29.81 13.59 -7.06
N GLU A 146 29.58 13.88 -5.80
CA GLU A 146 30.54 14.53 -4.91
C GLU A 146 30.78 13.66 -3.68
N SER A 147 31.90 13.85 -3.00
CA SER A 147 32.21 13.09 -1.79
C SER A 147 31.84 13.88 -0.54
N ILE A 148 31.02 13.32 0.34
CA ILE A 148 30.76 13.90 1.68
C ILE A 148 31.88 13.60 2.68
N GLY A 149 32.79 12.68 2.33
CA GLY A 149 33.89 12.23 3.17
C GLY A 149 34.45 10.89 2.68
N GLN A 150 35.43 10.36 3.41
CA GLN A 150 36.10 9.10 3.05
C GLN A 150 35.97 8.07 4.16
N SER A 151 35.88 6.79 3.77
CA SER A 151 35.86 5.65 4.67
C SER A 151 37.22 5.38 5.33
N GLY A 152 37.26 4.42 6.26
CA GLY A 152 38.49 4.00 6.95
C GLY A 152 39.61 3.51 6.02
N GLU A 153 39.26 2.90 4.88
CA GLU A 153 40.20 2.46 3.84
C GLU A 153 40.39 3.49 2.71
N GLY A 154 39.78 4.67 2.81
CA GLY A 154 39.98 5.81 1.91
C GLY A 154 39.12 5.79 0.65
N ARG A 155 37.96 5.12 0.66
CA ARG A 155 36.96 5.20 -0.41
C ARG A 155 36.03 6.38 -0.17
N ASP A 156 35.69 7.10 -1.22
CA ASP A 156 34.77 8.23 -1.11
C ASP A 156 33.35 7.74 -0.80
N LEU A 157 32.64 8.46 0.08
CA LEU A 157 31.19 8.31 0.28
C LEU A 157 30.51 9.24 -0.73
N TRP A 158 30.05 8.66 -1.84
CA TRP A 158 29.46 9.40 -2.95
C TRP A 158 28.04 9.89 -2.64
N MET A 159 27.80 11.15 -3.00
CA MET A 159 26.52 11.84 -2.88
C MET A 159 26.13 12.47 -4.23
N VAL A 160 24.84 12.45 -4.54
CA VAL A 160 24.23 13.24 -5.63
C VAL A 160 23.02 14.00 -5.09
N LYS A 161 22.72 15.16 -5.66
CA LYS A 161 21.51 15.94 -5.39
C LYS A 161 20.63 15.98 -6.64
N ILE A 162 19.34 15.68 -6.49
CA ILE A 162 18.30 15.84 -7.52
C ILE A 162 17.43 17.05 -7.15
N SER A 163 17.26 17.97 -8.10
CA SER A 163 16.45 19.21 -8.03
C SER A 163 16.37 19.80 -9.45
N ASP A 164 15.44 20.70 -9.75
CA ASP A 164 15.36 21.40 -11.05
C ASP A 164 16.54 22.37 -11.30
N ASN A 165 17.19 22.83 -10.24
CA ASN A 165 18.42 23.63 -10.30
C ASN A 165 19.51 23.05 -9.40
N PRO A 166 20.05 21.86 -9.70
CA PRO A 166 20.86 21.06 -8.77
C PRO A 166 22.21 21.71 -8.41
N THR A 167 22.63 22.77 -9.10
CA THR A 167 23.87 23.51 -8.82
C THR A 167 23.66 24.85 -8.12
N VAL A 168 22.40 25.22 -7.88
CA VAL A 168 21.99 26.41 -7.15
C VAL A 168 21.51 25.94 -5.76
N ASN A 169 21.66 26.83 -4.77
CA ASN A 169 21.08 26.62 -3.45
C ASN A 169 19.83 27.48 -3.39
N GLU A 170 18.67 26.84 -3.38
CA GLU A 170 17.37 27.50 -3.33
C GLU A 170 16.76 27.39 -1.92
N GLU A 171 15.67 28.13 -1.68
CA GLU A 171 14.95 28.06 -0.40
C GLU A 171 13.92 26.92 -0.48
N GLU A 172 14.43 25.72 -0.73
CA GLU A 172 13.66 24.49 -0.87
C GLU A 172 13.88 23.56 0.32
N PRO A 173 12.87 22.79 0.73
CA PRO A 173 13.05 21.75 1.74
C PRO A 173 14.03 20.69 1.25
N GLU A 174 14.95 20.28 2.13
CA GLU A 174 15.93 19.24 1.84
C GLU A 174 15.48 17.89 2.42
N VAL A 175 15.73 16.81 1.68
CA VAL A 175 15.47 15.42 2.09
C VAL A 175 16.69 14.53 1.89
N LEU A 176 16.98 13.68 2.87
CA LEU A 176 18.13 12.78 2.82
C LEU A 176 17.70 11.32 2.62
N TYR A 177 18.28 10.65 1.63
CA TYR A 177 18.12 9.23 1.38
C TYR A 177 19.47 8.54 1.47
N THR A 178 19.60 7.56 2.38
CA THR A 178 20.84 6.80 2.54
C THR A 178 20.59 5.30 2.53
N ALA A 179 21.63 4.53 2.20
CA ALA A 179 21.57 3.07 2.26
C ALA A 179 22.95 2.48 2.62
N LEU A 180 22.97 1.17 2.90
CA LEU A 180 24.16 0.41 3.26
C LEU A 180 24.93 1.03 4.44
N HIS A 181 24.24 1.38 5.53
CA HIS A 181 24.92 1.45 6.83
C HIS A 181 25.54 0.09 7.15
N HIS A 182 24.78 -0.98 6.93
CA HIS A 182 25.26 -2.35 7.02
C HIS A 182 25.57 -2.92 5.64
N ALA A 183 26.77 -3.48 5.48
CA ALA A 183 27.31 -3.91 4.20
C ALA A 183 26.63 -5.14 3.60
N ARG A 184 25.77 -5.84 4.34
CA ARG A 184 25.08 -7.06 3.88
C ARG A 184 23.71 -6.77 3.25
N GLU A 185 23.28 -5.52 3.16
CA GLU A 185 21.89 -5.11 2.86
C GLU A 185 21.73 -4.35 1.53
N PRO A 186 22.17 -4.90 0.39
CA PRO A 186 22.24 -4.15 -0.87
C PRO A 186 20.90 -3.83 -1.54
N ALA A 187 19.77 -4.40 -1.08
CA ALA A 187 18.48 -4.10 -1.70
C ALA A 187 18.10 -2.62 -1.53
N GLY A 188 18.49 -1.99 -0.41
CA GLY A 188 18.32 -0.54 -0.20
C GLY A 188 18.96 0.29 -1.31
N VAL A 189 20.15 -0.08 -1.78
CA VAL A 189 20.81 0.62 -2.90
C VAL A 189 20.02 0.48 -4.19
N MET A 190 19.53 -0.74 -4.48
CA MET A 190 18.74 -0.99 -5.69
C MET A 190 17.45 -0.17 -5.68
N THR A 191 16.78 -0.05 -4.53
CA THR A 191 15.60 0.80 -4.35
C THR A 191 15.92 2.28 -4.58
N LEU A 192 17.04 2.78 -4.06
CA LEU A 192 17.46 4.17 -4.30
C LEU A 192 17.80 4.42 -5.77
N LEU A 193 18.53 3.51 -6.43
CA LEU A 193 18.85 3.62 -7.85
C LEU A 193 17.58 3.63 -8.72
N TYR A 194 16.60 2.79 -8.37
CA TYR A 194 15.30 2.75 -9.03
C TYR A 194 14.56 4.10 -8.88
N TYR A 195 14.45 4.60 -7.64
CA TYR A 195 13.75 5.85 -7.36
C TYR A 195 14.40 7.05 -8.05
N MET A 196 15.74 7.15 -8.01
CA MET A 196 16.48 8.22 -8.70
C MET A 196 16.21 8.20 -10.21
N TYR A 197 16.28 7.03 -10.87
CA TYR A 197 15.93 6.97 -12.29
C TYR A 197 14.46 7.29 -12.55
N TYR A 198 13.56 6.86 -11.67
CA TYR A 198 12.13 7.16 -11.81
C TYR A 198 11.87 8.67 -11.78
N LEU A 199 12.48 9.41 -10.85
CA LEU A 199 12.39 10.87 -10.80
C LEU A 199 12.89 11.50 -12.10
N LEU A 200 14.09 11.13 -12.54
CA LEU A 200 14.76 11.76 -13.67
C LEU A 200 14.07 11.46 -15.01
N GLU A 201 13.59 10.23 -15.19
CA GLU A 201 12.96 9.81 -16.45
C GLU A 201 11.51 10.29 -16.59
N ASN A 202 10.82 10.55 -15.48
CA ASN A 202 9.43 10.99 -15.50
C ASN A 202 9.26 12.51 -15.31
N TYR A 203 10.33 13.26 -15.02
CA TYR A 203 10.29 14.72 -14.83
C TYR A 203 9.54 15.46 -15.95
N ASP A 204 9.77 15.12 -17.21
CA ASP A 204 9.14 15.81 -18.35
C ASP A 204 7.71 15.33 -18.67
N THR A 205 7.25 14.23 -18.06
CA THR A 205 6.01 13.53 -18.46
C THR A 205 4.97 13.40 -17.36
N ASP A 206 5.41 13.43 -16.10
CA ASP A 206 4.54 13.33 -14.93
C ASP A 206 4.55 14.68 -14.17
N PRO A 207 3.44 15.44 -14.19
CA PRO A 207 3.35 16.73 -13.53
C PRO A 207 3.61 16.70 -12.01
N PHE A 208 3.29 15.58 -11.35
CA PHE A 208 3.52 15.43 -9.92
C PHE A 208 5.00 15.22 -9.64
N ILE A 209 5.69 14.40 -10.44
CA ILE A 209 7.15 14.23 -10.34
C ILE A 209 7.90 15.51 -10.69
N GLN A 210 7.46 16.22 -11.74
CA GLN A 210 8.02 17.53 -12.10
C GLN A 210 7.97 18.48 -10.90
N THR A 211 6.78 18.63 -10.32
CA THR A 211 6.58 19.47 -9.14
C THR A 211 7.48 19.09 -7.99
N LEU A 212 7.56 17.78 -7.69
CA LEU A 212 8.34 17.29 -6.57
C LEU A 212 9.80 17.70 -6.69
N VAL A 213 10.37 17.59 -7.90
CA VAL A 213 11.74 17.99 -8.24
C VAL A 213 11.92 19.51 -8.31
N ASP A 214 10.89 20.25 -8.75
CA ASP A 214 10.88 21.73 -8.85
C ASP A 214 10.73 22.43 -7.49
N ASN A 215 10.49 21.70 -6.41
CA ASN A 215 10.21 22.29 -5.09
C ASN A 215 10.90 21.55 -3.94
N THR A 216 11.83 20.64 -4.22
CA THR A 216 12.51 19.82 -3.20
C THR A 216 13.94 19.51 -3.61
N GLU A 217 14.89 19.70 -2.68
CA GLU A 217 16.27 19.25 -2.84
C GLU A 217 16.44 17.84 -2.24
N MET A 218 16.55 16.83 -3.10
CA MET A 218 16.67 15.43 -2.68
C MET A 218 18.13 14.97 -2.75
N TYR A 219 18.72 14.63 -1.60
CA TYR A 219 20.10 14.20 -1.46
C TYR A 219 20.20 12.70 -1.26
N PHE A 220 21.03 12.05 -2.07
CA PHE A 220 21.21 10.60 -2.04
C PHE A 220 22.65 10.25 -1.69
N VAL A 221 22.83 9.41 -0.66
CA VAL A 221 24.12 8.81 -0.30
C VAL A 221 23.96 7.28 -0.31
N PRO A 222 24.04 6.62 -1.49
CA PRO A 222 23.60 5.24 -1.62
C PRO A 222 24.46 4.22 -0.87
N VAL A 223 25.68 4.59 -0.47
CA VAL A 223 26.60 3.66 0.21
C VAL A 223 27.36 4.37 1.32
N LEU A 224 26.88 4.21 2.55
CA LEU A 224 27.58 4.74 3.74
C LEU A 224 28.74 3.87 4.21
N ASN A 225 28.70 2.56 3.93
CA ASN A 225 29.75 1.61 4.30
C ASN A 225 30.46 0.99 3.07
N PRO A 226 31.23 1.78 2.30
CA PRO A 226 31.87 1.29 1.08
C PRO A 226 32.91 0.19 1.37
N ASP A 227 33.60 0.25 2.52
CA ASP A 227 34.64 -0.71 2.86
C ASP A 227 34.07 -2.08 3.21
N GLY A 228 33.01 -2.11 4.02
CA GLY A 228 32.28 -3.33 4.35
C GLY A 228 31.65 -3.92 3.10
N TYR A 229 31.05 -3.09 2.25
CA TYR A 229 30.40 -3.55 1.03
C TYR A 229 31.41 -4.20 0.09
N VAL A 230 32.51 -3.50 -0.23
CA VAL A 230 33.59 -4.03 -1.08
C VAL A 230 34.21 -5.30 -0.50
N PHE A 231 34.30 -5.43 0.82
CA PHE A 231 34.73 -6.68 1.45
C PHE A 231 33.79 -7.84 1.10
N ASN A 232 32.46 -7.66 1.21
CA ASN A 232 31.48 -8.66 0.78
C ASN A 232 31.62 -9.01 -0.70
N GLN A 233 31.87 -8.03 -1.58
CA GLN A 233 32.09 -8.30 -3.01
C GLN A 233 33.34 -9.16 -3.26
N GLN A 234 34.42 -8.91 -2.51
CA GLN A 234 35.67 -9.63 -2.66
C GLN A 234 35.58 -11.07 -2.14
N THR A 235 34.86 -11.30 -1.04
CA THR A 235 34.69 -12.64 -0.46
C THR A 235 33.57 -13.43 -1.12
N ASN A 236 32.53 -12.74 -1.62
CA ASN A 236 31.32 -13.31 -2.20
C ASN A 236 30.97 -12.62 -3.53
N PRO A 237 31.79 -12.78 -4.59
CA PRO A 237 31.63 -12.04 -5.85
C PRO A 237 30.35 -12.32 -6.63
N ASN A 238 29.58 -13.34 -6.24
CA ASN A 238 28.27 -13.64 -6.83
C ASN A 238 27.10 -13.25 -5.89
N GLY A 239 27.35 -12.43 -4.87
CA GLY A 239 26.36 -12.06 -3.84
C GLY A 239 26.34 -13.01 -2.63
N GLY A 240 25.52 -12.68 -1.63
CA GLY A 240 25.35 -13.44 -0.39
C GLY A 240 26.43 -13.18 0.68
N GLY A 241 27.11 -12.03 0.63
CA GLY A 241 28.10 -11.64 1.63
C GLY A 241 27.43 -11.19 2.94
N MET A 242 27.90 -11.72 4.07
CA MET A 242 27.25 -11.54 5.38
C MET A 242 27.96 -10.54 6.30
N TRP A 243 29.00 -9.87 5.82
CA TRP A 243 29.69 -8.85 6.62
C TRP A 243 28.79 -7.63 6.81
N ARG A 244 28.57 -7.22 8.06
CA ARG A 244 27.70 -6.09 8.44
C ARG A 244 28.46 -4.79 8.64
N LYS A 245 29.40 -4.78 9.58
CA LYS A 245 30.12 -3.59 10.09
C LYS A 245 30.99 -2.88 9.04
N ASN A 246 31.61 -1.76 9.40
CA ASN A 246 32.72 -1.21 8.59
C ASN A 246 34.00 -2.08 8.71
N ARG A 247 35.15 -1.60 8.26
CA ARG A 247 36.41 -2.37 8.23
C ARG A 247 37.50 -1.88 9.18
N ARG A 248 37.14 -1.07 10.18
CA ARG A 248 38.07 -0.56 11.20
C ARG A 248 38.92 -1.68 11.82
N ASP A 249 40.23 -1.43 11.96
CA ASP A 249 41.11 -2.30 12.75
C ASP A 249 41.01 -1.92 14.23
N ASN A 250 40.38 -2.77 15.04
CA ASN A 250 40.20 -2.55 16.47
C ASN A 250 41.43 -2.97 17.31
N GLY A 251 42.49 -3.47 16.69
CA GLY A 251 43.67 -3.98 17.40
C GLY A 251 43.45 -5.31 18.14
N VAL A 252 42.30 -5.95 17.92
CA VAL A 252 41.93 -7.26 18.46
C VAL A 252 41.91 -8.26 17.32
N THR A 253 42.72 -9.31 17.42
CA THR A 253 42.85 -10.33 16.37
C THR A 253 41.50 -10.98 16.08
N GLY A 254 41.03 -10.87 14.83
CA GLY A 254 39.77 -11.47 14.38
C GLY A 254 38.54 -10.58 14.54
N CYS A 255 38.66 -9.44 15.23
CA CYS A 255 37.54 -8.56 15.53
C CYS A 255 37.75 -7.20 14.84
N ARG A 256 37.20 -7.09 13.63
CA ARG A 256 37.26 -5.86 12.81
C ARG A 256 35.88 -5.24 12.71
N GLY A 257 35.88 -3.94 12.44
CA GLY A 257 34.68 -3.18 12.17
C GLY A 257 33.98 -2.65 13.41
N VAL A 258 33.25 -1.58 13.20
CA VAL A 258 32.28 -0.94 14.09
C VAL A 258 30.93 -0.98 13.39
N ASP A 259 29.87 -1.24 14.15
CA ASP A 259 28.51 -1.02 13.67
C ASP A 259 28.30 0.48 13.55
N ILE A 260 28.23 0.96 12.31
CA ILE A 260 28.14 2.38 12.04
C ILE A 260 26.75 2.93 12.33
N ASN A 261 25.72 2.09 12.42
CA ASN A 261 24.39 2.47 12.94
C ASN A 261 24.26 2.28 14.47
N ARG A 262 25.40 2.17 15.18
CA ARG A 262 25.52 2.34 16.64
C ARG A 262 26.54 3.42 17.02
N ASN A 263 27.07 4.16 16.05
CA ASN A 263 28.16 5.12 16.24
C ASN A 263 27.70 6.59 16.25
N TYR A 264 26.41 6.88 16.09
CA TYR A 264 25.88 8.25 16.18
C TYR A 264 25.85 8.76 17.62
N GLY A 265 25.84 10.09 17.80
CA GLY A 265 26.10 10.72 19.09
C GLY A 265 24.93 10.86 20.06
N TYR A 266 23.69 10.64 19.61
CA TYR A 266 22.52 10.77 20.49
C TYR A 266 22.32 9.49 21.29
N GLN A 267 22.32 9.61 22.62
CA GLN A 267 22.25 8.49 23.56
C GLN A 267 23.29 7.39 23.28
N TRP A 268 24.44 7.76 22.72
CA TRP A 268 25.49 6.81 22.37
C TRP A 268 25.98 6.02 23.58
N GLY A 269 25.90 4.70 23.50
CA GLY A 269 26.33 3.82 24.58
C GLY A 269 25.60 4.06 25.89
N TYR A 270 24.34 4.49 25.83
CA TYR A 270 23.44 4.70 26.96
C TYR A 270 23.41 3.48 27.91
N ASP A 271 23.39 2.28 27.32
CA ASP A 271 23.50 1.01 28.03
C ASP A 271 24.38 0.00 27.25
N ASN A 272 24.38 -1.27 27.66
CA ASN A 272 25.01 -2.39 26.93
C ASN A 272 23.97 -3.40 26.40
N TYR A 273 22.75 -2.92 26.13
CA TYR A 273 21.66 -3.69 25.57
C TYR A 273 21.39 -3.27 24.12
N GLY A 274 21.22 -1.97 23.86
CA GLY A 274 20.95 -1.47 22.49
C GLY A 274 22.17 -1.38 21.58
N SER A 275 23.37 -1.59 22.14
CA SER A 275 24.64 -1.71 21.41
C SER A 275 25.67 -2.40 22.29
N SER A 276 26.86 -2.74 21.78
CA SER A 276 27.90 -3.43 22.55
C SER A 276 29.21 -2.66 22.66
N PRO A 277 29.93 -2.72 23.79
CA PRO A 277 31.29 -2.20 23.91
C PRO A 277 32.37 -3.21 23.49
N ASP A 278 32.01 -4.45 23.16
CA ASP A 278 32.96 -5.50 22.75
C ASP A 278 33.31 -5.36 21.25
N PRO A 279 34.59 -5.16 20.87
CA PRO A 279 35.00 -5.06 19.47
C PRO A 279 34.66 -6.24 18.56
N CYS A 280 34.38 -7.42 19.15
CA CYS A 280 34.04 -8.63 18.43
C CYS A 280 32.54 -8.77 18.13
N ASP A 281 31.71 -7.96 18.77
CA ASP A 281 30.25 -7.96 18.64
C ASP A 281 29.81 -7.35 17.31
N GLU A 282 28.75 -7.86 16.69
CA GLU A 282 28.19 -7.29 15.47
C GLU A 282 27.57 -5.90 15.69
N THR A 283 27.15 -5.60 16.92
CA THR A 283 26.60 -4.30 17.35
C THR A 283 27.64 -3.41 18.05
N TYR A 284 28.94 -3.67 17.83
CA TYR A 284 30.02 -2.90 18.46
C TYR A 284 29.91 -1.41 18.11
N ARG A 285 29.64 -0.58 19.12
CA ARG A 285 29.35 0.87 18.99
C ARG A 285 30.56 1.75 18.69
N GLY A 286 31.76 1.18 18.65
CA GLY A 286 33.02 1.91 18.52
C GLY A 286 33.59 2.45 19.85
N PRO A 287 34.78 3.07 19.82
CA PRO A 287 35.43 3.62 21.02
C PRO A 287 34.85 4.96 21.51
N ALA A 288 34.12 5.69 20.67
CA ALA A 288 33.44 6.94 20.98
C ALA A 288 32.35 7.19 19.93
N ALA A 289 31.35 8.02 20.25
CA ALA A 289 30.45 8.56 19.23
C ALA A 289 31.24 9.25 18.10
N PHE A 290 30.82 9.04 16.86
CA PHE A 290 31.46 9.55 15.64
C PHE A 290 32.94 9.17 15.52
N SER A 291 33.34 8.01 16.06
CA SER A 291 34.70 7.50 15.93
C SER A 291 35.01 6.97 14.53
N GLU A 292 33.97 6.65 13.77
CA GLU A 292 34.06 6.12 12.42
C GLU A 292 34.04 7.27 11.40
N PRO A 293 35.01 7.33 10.47
CA PRO A 293 35.08 8.43 9.52
C PRO A 293 33.85 8.50 8.61
N GLU A 294 33.20 7.36 8.34
CA GLU A 294 31.93 7.30 7.60
C GLU A 294 30.83 8.11 8.32
N ILE A 295 30.67 7.91 9.62
CA ILE A 295 29.61 8.59 10.41
C ILE A 295 30.01 10.00 10.80
N ALA A 296 31.30 10.28 10.95
CA ALA A 296 31.78 11.66 11.06
C ALA A 296 31.44 12.49 9.80
N ALA A 297 31.53 11.89 8.60
CA ALA A 297 31.12 12.53 7.36
C ALA A 297 29.61 12.78 7.30
N VAL A 298 28.78 11.80 7.69
CA VAL A 298 27.31 11.98 7.77
C VAL A 298 26.96 13.07 8.78
N ARG A 299 27.62 13.10 9.94
CA ARG A 299 27.43 14.18 10.93
C ARG A 299 27.70 15.54 10.31
N ASP A 300 28.88 15.73 9.74
CA ASP A 300 29.29 17.01 9.16
C ASP A 300 28.38 17.43 8.01
N PHE A 301 27.87 16.47 7.25
CA PHE A 301 26.89 16.69 6.20
C PHE A 301 25.54 17.16 6.78
N CYS A 302 24.94 16.44 7.73
CA CYS A 302 23.69 16.87 8.36
C CYS A 302 23.82 18.18 9.18
N GLU A 303 25.00 18.52 9.69
CA GLU A 303 25.27 19.82 10.33
C GLU A 303 25.40 20.98 9.32
N ALA A 304 25.66 20.68 8.05
CA ALA A 304 25.78 21.67 6.98
C ALA A 304 24.45 21.90 6.22
N HIS A 305 23.40 21.14 6.56
CA HIS A 305 22.14 21.04 5.84
C HIS A 305 20.94 21.21 6.78
N GLU A 306 19.77 21.53 6.21
CA GLU A 306 18.51 21.73 6.93
C GLU A 306 17.46 20.67 6.57
N PHE A 307 17.88 19.40 6.53
CA PHE A 307 17.02 18.26 6.22
C PHE A 307 15.74 18.22 7.07
N LYS A 308 14.59 18.20 6.38
CA LYS A 308 13.28 18.03 7.01
C LYS A 308 12.99 16.57 7.29
N ASN A 309 13.22 15.72 6.28
CA ASN A 309 12.99 14.29 6.32
C ASN A 309 14.27 13.51 5.98
N ALA A 310 14.39 12.30 6.51
CA ALA A 310 15.43 11.35 6.12
C ALA A 310 14.92 9.91 6.07
N LEU A 311 15.30 9.14 5.04
CA LEU A 311 15.10 7.70 4.94
C LEU A 311 16.45 6.97 4.97
N ASN A 312 16.65 6.10 5.96
CA ASN A 312 17.86 5.29 6.14
C ASN A 312 17.54 3.84 5.80
N TYR A 313 17.83 3.42 4.56
CA TYR A 313 17.45 2.11 4.06
C TYR A 313 18.29 0.98 4.64
N HIS A 314 17.57 0.01 5.21
CA HIS A 314 18.08 -1.24 5.76
C HIS A 314 17.35 -2.45 5.14
N THR A 315 17.84 -3.66 5.42
CA THR A 315 17.11 -4.90 5.18
C THR A 315 17.37 -5.86 6.34
N PHE A 316 16.41 -6.65 6.80
CA PHE A 316 15.07 -6.93 6.25
C PHE A 316 14.08 -7.01 7.41
N SER A 317 12.78 -6.85 7.15
CA SER A 317 11.65 -7.30 7.99
C SER A 317 10.27 -6.77 7.56
N ASN A 318 10.16 -6.01 6.47
CA ASN A 318 8.95 -5.24 6.11
C ASN A 318 8.54 -4.27 7.22
N LEU A 319 9.49 -3.46 7.69
CA LEU A 319 9.24 -2.47 8.75
C LEU A 319 9.51 -1.05 8.29
N LEU A 320 8.82 -0.11 8.92
CA LEU A 320 9.17 1.31 8.88
C LEU A 320 9.37 1.82 10.31
N LEU A 321 10.62 1.96 10.71
CA LEU A 321 10.99 2.38 12.06
C LEU A 321 11.18 3.89 12.12
N TYR A 322 10.93 4.47 13.29
CA TYR A 322 11.27 5.86 13.58
C TYR A 322 11.70 6.05 15.04
N ALA A 323 12.06 7.27 15.41
CA ALA A 323 12.52 7.58 16.76
C ALA A 323 11.39 7.35 17.81
N TRP A 324 11.66 6.73 18.96
CA TRP A 324 12.99 6.41 19.49
C TRP A 324 13.36 4.93 19.34
N GLY A 325 14.65 4.70 19.08
CA GLY A 325 15.29 3.40 19.27
C GLY A 325 15.74 3.17 20.72
N TRP A 326 16.19 4.20 21.42
CA TRP A 326 16.81 4.07 22.75
C TRP A 326 15.88 3.96 23.96
N THR A 327 14.58 4.25 23.79
CA THR A 327 13.60 4.25 24.88
C THR A 327 12.22 3.93 24.37
N ASP A 328 11.41 3.24 25.18
CA ASP A 328 9.99 2.95 24.89
C ASP A 328 9.05 4.12 25.22
N GLU A 329 9.61 5.28 25.57
CA GLU A 329 8.81 6.49 25.80
C GLU A 329 8.55 7.14 24.44
N PRO A 330 7.32 7.58 24.14
CA PRO A 330 7.02 8.23 22.88
C PRO A 330 7.82 9.51 22.71
N SER A 331 8.10 9.86 21.45
CA SER A 331 8.77 11.11 21.11
C SER A 331 7.82 12.32 21.22
N GLU A 332 8.35 13.55 21.22
CA GLU A 332 7.50 14.75 21.25
C GLU A 332 6.59 14.87 20.01
N ASP A 333 7.04 14.35 18.87
CA ASP A 333 6.33 14.32 17.59
C ASP A 333 5.80 12.91 17.24
N ASP A 334 5.53 12.05 18.23
CA ASP A 334 5.06 10.67 17.99
C ASP A 334 3.77 10.61 17.16
N ASP A 335 2.82 11.52 17.41
CA ASP A 335 1.58 11.65 16.61
C ASP A 335 1.88 11.97 15.13
N LEU A 336 2.92 12.78 14.87
CA LEU A 336 3.33 13.15 13.51
C LEU A 336 4.07 12.00 12.84
N PHE A 337 4.95 11.32 13.57
CA PHE A 337 5.59 10.10 13.08
C PHE A 337 4.55 9.05 12.71
N PHE A 338 3.54 8.84 13.57
CA PHE A 338 2.45 7.91 13.32
C PHE A 338 1.65 8.30 12.06
N ALA A 339 1.25 9.56 11.94
CA ALA A 339 0.50 10.03 10.77
C ALA A 339 1.32 9.87 9.48
N HIS A 340 2.60 10.25 9.46
CA HIS A 340 3.48 10.06 8.31
C HIS A 340 3.69 8.59 7.98
N ALA A 341 4.01 7.78 8.98
CA ALA A 341 4.30 6.36 8.80
C ALA A 341 3.09 5.58 8.28
N SER A 342 1.88 5.89 8.75
CA SER A 342 0.64 5.28 8.26
C SER A 342 0.43 5.47 6.74
N LEU A 343 0.85 6.62 6.21
CA LEU A 343 0.76 6.92 4.77
C LEU A 343 1.96 6.37 4.01
N TYR A 344 3.16 6.37 4.60
CA TYR A 344 4.34 5.75 3.99
C TYR A 344 4.15 4.25 3.74
N THR A 345 3.40 3.55 4.60
CA THR A 345 3.20 2.10 4.51
C THR A 345 1.86 1.67 3.91
N MET A 346 1.07 2.61 3.38
CA MET A 346 -0.31 2.33 2.95
C MET A 346 -0.41 1.27 1.85
N ASP A 347 0.61 1.16 0.98
CA ASP A 347 0.58 0.27 -0.19
C ASP A 347 1.42 -1.01 -0.03
N ASN A 348 2.21 -1.13 1.05
CA ASN A 348 3.14 -2.25 1.24
C ASN A 348 2.87 -3.07 2.51
N ASN A 349 1.94 -2.63 3.36
CA ASN A 349 1.57 -3.30 4.60
C ASN A 349 2.78 -3.53 5.55
N TYR A 350 3.78 -2.64 5.49
CA TYR A 350 4.90 -2.68 6.42
C TYR A 350 4.40 -2.33 7.81
N THR A 351 4.88 -3.05 8.82
CA THR A 351 4.61 -2.68 10.22
C THR A 351 5.46 -1.48 10.58
N PHE A 352 4.86 -0.43 11.14
CA PHE A 352 5.58 0.79 11.50
C PHE A 352 5.51 1.09 12.99
N GLY A 353 6.46 1.88 13.48
CA GLY A 353 6.45 2.38 14.85
C GLY A 353 7.82 2.79 15.37
N PRO A 354 7.92 3.21 16.65
CA PRO A 354 9.20 3.48 17.28
C PRO A 354 10.11 2.25 17.24
N GLY A 355 11.39 2.44 16.91
CA GLY A 355 12.36 1.35 16.79
C GLY A 355 12.41 0.46 18.03
N SER A 356 12.31 1.03 19.24
CA SER A 356 12.42 0.27 20.48
C SER A 356 11.26 -0.70 20.71
N THR A 357 10.03 -0.31 20.32
CA THR A 357 8.80 -1.08 20.56
C THR A 357 8.39 -1.95 19.39
N THR A 358 8.78 -1.58 18.17
CA THR A 358 8.42 -2.30 16.94
C THR A 358 9.38 -3.45 16.64
N ILE A 359 10.67 -3.28 16.93
CA ILE A 359 11.67 -4.34 16.71
C ILE A 359 12.41 -4.67 18.02
N TYR A 360 13.29 -3.80 18.51
CA TYR A 360 14.01 -3.94 19.77
C TYR A 360 14.74 -2.63 20.11
N PRO A 361 15.06 -2.38 21.39
CA PRO A 361 15.79 -1.18 21.77
C PRO A 361 17.21 -1.11 21.20
N THR A 362 17.59 0.04 20.64
CA THR A 362 18.90 0.36 20.06
C THR A 362 19.48 1.62 20.69
N ASN A 363 20.79 1.90 20.57
CA ASN A 363 21.28 3.24 20.91
C ASN A 363 22.47 3.67 20.06
N GLY A 364 22.59 4.98 19.84
CA GLY A 364 23.56 5.56 18.91
C GLY A 364 23.21 5.30 17.43
N GLY A 365 21.92 5.17 17.11
CA GLY A 365 21.42 5.00 15.73
C GLY A 365 21.24 6.32 14.98
N SER A 366 21.10 6.23 13.66
CA SER A 366 20.90 7.37 12.75
C SER A 366 19.66 8.17 13.10
N ASP A 367 18.51 7.49 13.25
CA ASP A 367 17.20 8.14 13.36
C ASP A 367 17.11 8.95 14.65
N ASP A 368 17.53 8.35 15.76
CA ASP A 368 17.62 8.99 17.06
C ASP A 368 18.51 10.24 17.05
N TRP A 369 19.63 10.24 16.32
CA TRP A 369 20.50 11.40 16.23
C TRP A 369 19.98 12.47 15.26
N MET A 370 19.44 12.07 14.12
CA MET A 370 18.82 12.98 13.16
C MET A 370 17.63 13.72 13.78
N TYR A 371 16.86 13.06 14.63
CA TYR A 371 15.73 13.67 15.34
C TYR A 371 16.11 14.38 16.66
N GLY A 372 16.89 13.71 17.51
CA GLY A 372 17.14 14.15 18.88
C GLY A 372 18.23 15.21 19.06
N GLU A 373 19.26 15.23 18.20
CA GLU A 373 20.29 16.27 18.24
C GLU A 373 19.78 17.54 17.53
N GLN A 374 19.55 18.60 18.31
CA GLN A 374 19.01 19.88 17.82
C GLN A 374 19.86 21.10 18.18
N SER A 375 21.05 20.89 18.78
CA SER A 375 21.96 21.97 19.18
C SER A 375 22.93 22.36 18.07
N ALA A 376 23.37 21.40 17.27
CA ALA A 376 24.29 21.61 16.14
C ALA A 376 23.59 21.75 14.79
N LYS A 377 22.39 21.17 14.64
CA LYS A 377 21.59 21.14 13.42
C LYS A 377 20.09 21.26 13.75
N PRO A 378 19.22 21.58 12.79
CA PRO A 378 17.77 21.45 12.97
C PRO A 378 17.34 20.01 13.24
N LYS A 379 16.10 19.88 13.73
CA LYS A 379 15.40 18.59 13.86
C LYS A 379 15.12 18.02 12.46
N THR A 380 15.41 16.74 12.26
CA THR A 380 15.07 15.99 11.05
C THR A 380 14.19 14.81 11.44
N LEU A 381 13.01 14.65 10.82
CA LEU A 381 12.20 13.44 11.00
C LEU A 381 12.84 12.32 10.19
N ALA A 382 13.44 11.36 10.88
CA ALA A 382 14.18 10.28 10.27
C ALA A 382 13.45 8.95 10.47
N TYR A 383 13.44 8.15 9.41
CA TYR A 383 12.79 6.85 9.35
C TYR A 383 13.76 5.81 8.79
N THR A 384 13.64 4.57 9.26
CA THR A 384 14.38 3.41 8.75
C THR A 384 13.41 2.43 8.09
N PRO A 385 13.30 2.44 6.74
CA PRO A 385 12.70 1.31 6.02
C PRO A 385 13.59 0.06 6.08
N GLU A 386 13.03 -1.05 6.57
CA GLU A 386 13.61 -2.40 6.61
C GLU A 386 13.01 -3.25 5.47
N LEU A 387 13.66 -3.25 4.31
CA LEU A 387 13.06 -3.77 3.08
C LEU A 387 13.00 -5.30 3.03
N GLY A 388 11.87 -5.82 2.55
CA GLY A 388 11.67 -7.24 2.28
C GLY A 388 11.43 -8.08 3.54
N GLY A 389 10.75 -9.22 3.37
CA GLY A 389 10.40 -10.13 4.46
C GLY A 389 11.49 -11.19 4.75
N ASP A 390 11.18 -12.16 5.61
CA ASP A 390 12.12 -13.26 5.95
C ASP A 390 12.58 -14.01 4.69
N ASN A 391 11.66 -14.31 3.78
CA ASN A 391 11.94 -15.01 2.53
C ASN A 391 12.88 -14.21 1.59
N ASP A 392 12.87 -12.88 1.68
CA ASP A 392 13.81 -12.03 0.97
C ASP A 392 15.17 -12.07 1.67
N GLY A 393 15.20 -11.79 2.97
CA GLY A 393 16.44 -11.72 3.75
C GLY A 393 17.39 -10.62 3.25
N PHE A 394 18.65 -10.69 3.67
CA PHE A 394 19.64 -9.66 3.34
C PHE A 394 19.96 -9.54 1.85
N TRP A 395 19.90 -10.66 1.12
CA TRP A 395 20.13 -10.69 -0.32
C TRP A 395 18.90 -11.26 -1.01
N CYS A 396 17.91 -10.42 -1.29
CA CYS A 396 16.67 -10.84 -1.92
C CYS A 396 16.93 -11.61 -3.25
N ALA A 397 15.95 -12.40 -3.68
CA ALA A 397 16.10 -13.08 -4.96
C ALA A 397 16.01 -12.02 -6.07
N ILE A 398 16.69 -12.23 -7.20
CA ILE A 398 16.70 -11.22 -8.29
C ILE A 398 15.29 -10.90 -8.80
N ASP A 399 14.34 -11.84 -8.67
CA ASP A 399 12.92 -11.62 -9.00
C ASP A 399 12.15 -10.74 -8.02
N ARG A 400 12.75 -10.44 -6.86
CA ARG A 400 12.19 -9.59 -5.81
C ARG A 400 12.77 -8.18 -5.77
N ILE A 401 13.90 -7.93 -6.42
CA ILE A 401 14.53 -6.59 -6.44
C ILE A 401 13.59 -5.51 -6.98
N VAL A 402 12.98 -5.73 -8.15
CA VAL A 402 12.06 -4.74 -8.74
C VAL A 402 10.78 -4.60 -7.91
N PRO A 403 10.07 -5.68 -7.53
CA PRO A 403 8.93 -5.57 -6.63
C PRO A 403 9.22 -4.84 -5.31
N ILE A 404 10.37 -5.09 -4.66
CA ILE A 404 10.78 -4.40 -3.43
C ILE A 404 10.99 -2.90 -3.70
N ALA A 405 11.57 -2.53 -4.85
CA ALA A 405 11.70 -1.13 -5.20
C ALA A 405 10.32 -0.48 -5.41
N GLN A 406 9.40 -1.16 -6.11
CA GLN A 406 8.05 -0.69 -6.42
C GLN A 406 7.19 -0.51 -5.16
N GLU A 407 7.19 -1.48 -4.23
CA GLU A 407 6.41 -1.40 -2.98
C GLU A 407 6.93 -0.31 -2.03
N ASN A 408 8.10 0.30 -2.30
CA ASN A 408 8.69 1.39 -1.51
C ASN A 408 8.66 2.76 -2.22
N MET A 409 7.99 2.88 -3.37
CA MET A 409 7.92 4.14 -4.12
C MET A 409 7.09 5.21 -3.42
N ILE A 410 5.93 4.86 -2.86
CA ILE A 410 5.09 5.81 -2.12
C ILE A 410 5.84 6.40 -0.93
N GLN A 411 6.53 5.57 -0.15
CA GLN A 411 7.34 6.05 0.97
C GLN A 411 8.40 7.07 0.52
N ASN A 412 9.11 6.78 -0.59
CA ASN A 412 10.11 7.69 -1.14
C ASN A 412 9.52 9.05 -1.55
N ILE A 413 8.41 8.99 -2.29
CA ILE A 413 7.69 10.15 -2.83
C ILE A 413 7.11 10.99 -1.70
N LEU A 414 6.44 10.38 -0.73
CA LEU A 414 5.83 11.09 0.38
C LEU A 414 6.88 11.69 1.32
N ALA A 415 8.05 11.06 1.48
CA ALA A 415 9.15 11.67 2.23
C ALA A 415 9.62 13.00 1.61
N ALA A 416 9.68 13.08 0.27
CA ALA A 416 9.93 14.33 -0.44
C ALA A 416 8.75 15.32 -0.30
N ALA A 417 7.52 14.85 -0.52
CA ALA A 417 6.33 15.71 -0.49
C ALA A 417 6.06 16.32 0.90
N PHE A 418 6.21 15.54 1.97
CA PHE A 418 6.00 15.99 3.35
C PHE A 418 7.10 16.94 3.82
N ALA A 419 8.27 16.95 3.18
CA ALA A 419 9.30 17.95 3.49
C ALA A 419 8.83 19.37 3.13
N GLY A 420 7.99 19.49 2.10
CA GLY A 420 7.39 20.74 1.64
C GLY A 420 6.03 21.08 2.26
N LYS A 421 5.18 21.75 1.49
CA LYS A 421 3.80 22.07 1.85
C LYS A 421 2.91 20.90 1.40
N TYR A 422 2.29 20.19 2.32
CA TYR A 422 1.44 19.05 1.99
C TYR A 422 0.22 18.99 2.90
N ALA A 423 -0.93 18.68 2.31
CA ALA A 423 -2.12 18.30 3.03
C ALA A 423 -2.77 17.09 2.34
N ASP A 424 -3.25 16.17 3.16
CA ASP A 424 -4.07 15.05 2.70
C ASP A 424 -5.54 15.47 2.70
N VAL A 425 -6.30 15.04 1.71
CA VAL A 425 -7.73 15.36 1.58
C VAL A 425 -8.52 14.07 1.33
N GLY A 426 -9.48 13.78 2.20
CA GLY A 426 -10.24 12.54 2.17
C GLY A 426 -11.73 12.76 2.00
N ASP A 427 -12.35 12.02 1.09
CA ASP A 427 -13.80 12.03 0.94
C ASP A 427 -14.52 11.34 2.11
N LYS A 428 -15.50 12.07 2.67
CA LYS A 428 -16.37 11.63 3.77
C LYS A 428 -17.83 11.55 3.37
N SER A 429 -18.17 11.87 2.12
CA SER A 429 -19.54 11.76 1.65
C SER A 429 -19.94 10.30 1.48
N PRO A 430 -21.22 9.94 1.69
CA PRO A 430 -21.69 8.58 1.44
C PRO A 430 -21.43 8.14 0.00
N LEU A 431 -21.19 6.85 -0.22
CA LEU A 431 -20.99 6.35 -1.58
C LEU A 431 -22.25 6.49 -2.47
N VAL A 432 -23.44 6.46 -1.87
CA VAL A 432 -24.72 6.72 -2.55
C VAL A 432 -25.19 8.15 -2.25
N LEU A 433 -25.38 8.95 -3.32
CA LEU A 433 -25.93 10.30 -3.27
C LEU A 433 -27.40 10.27 -3.72
N ASN A 434 -28.32 10.69 -2.85
CA ASN A 434 -29.77 10.61 -3.14
C ASN A 434 -30.43 11.95 -3.47
N GLU A 435 -29.69 13.06 -3.40
CA GLU A 435 -30.17 14.39 -3.74
C GLU A 435 -29.58 14.89 -5.05
N GLN A 436 -30.41 15.55 -5.88
CA GLN A 436 -29.96 16.18 -7.14
C GLN A 436 -29.11 17.43 -6.89
N GLU A 437 -29.31 18.09 -5.75
CA GLU A 437 -28.50 19.19 -5.25
C GLU A 437 -28.05 18.78 -3.86
N GLY A 438 -26.75 18.68 -3.62
CA GLY A 438 -26.21 18.17 -2.37
C GLY A 438 -24.78 18.63 -2.16
N PHE A 439 -24.05 17.95 -1.28
CA PHE A 439 -22.67 18.27 -0.93
C PHE A 439 -21.79 17.02 -0.93
N VAL A 440 -20.58 17.14 -1.46
CA VAL A 440 -19.48 16.22 -1.19
C VAL A 440 -18.74 16.77 0.02
N SER A 441 -18.87 16.09 1.16
CA SER A 441 -18.11 16.40 2.38
C SER A 441 -16.73 15.76 2.34
N PHE A 442 -15.72 16.46 2.84
CA PHE A 442 -14.34 15.99 2.92
C PHE A 442 -13.70 16.40 4.25
N ASP A 443 -12.61 15.73 4.61
CA ASP A 443 -11.65 16.23 5.58
C ASP A 443 -10.35 16.65 4.88
N ILE A 444 -9.60 17.51 5.57
CA ILE A 444 -8.26 17.91 5.16
C ILE A 444 -7.36 17.92 6.40
N MET A 445 -6.16 17.34 6.27
CA MET A 445 -5.15 17.32 7.31
C MET A 445 -3.81 17.82 6.79
N ARG A 446 -3.22 18.82 7.46
CA ARG A 446 -1.86 19.28 7.11
C ARG A 446 -0.82 18.29 7.63
N LEU A 447 0.04 17.80 6.73
CA LEU A 447 1.15 16.89 7.04
C LEU A 447 2.52 17.43 6.64
N GLY A 448 2.57 18.45 5.76
CA GLY A 448 3.82 19.04 5.29
C GLY A 448 4.52 19.92 6.32
N LEU A 449 5.84 19.82 6.35
CA LEU A 449 6.74 20.44 7.33
C LEU A 449 7.07 21.91 7.04
N MET A 450 6.67 22.44 5.88
CA MET A 450 6.79 23.86 5.56
C MET A 450 5.52 24.64 5.93
N ASP A 451 5.72 25.80 6.55
CA ASP A 451 4.65 26.73 6.92
C ASP A 451 4.25 27.65 5.75
N GLY A 452 3.17 28.42 5.95
CA GLY A 452 2.79 29.52 5.06
C GLY A 452 1.95 29.11 3.84
N ALA A 453 1.48 27.86 3.80
CA ALA A 453 0.53 27.39 2.81
C ALA A 453 -0.88 27.99 3.02
N THR A 454 -1.60 28.18 1.93
CA THR A 454 -3.07 28.23 1.94
C THR A 454 -3.54 27.07 1.10
N PHE A 455 -4.14 26.07 1.74
CA PHE A 455 -4.65 24.90 1.03
C PHE A 455 -6.01 25.23 0.45
N THR A 456 -6.20 24.98 -0.85
CA THR A 456 -7.46 25.22 -1.54
C THR A 456 -8.02 23.88 -2.01
N VAL A 457 -9.13 23.45 -1.40
CA VAL A 457 -9.80 22.21 -1.78
C VAL A 457 -10.82 22.50 -2.88
N GLY A 458 -10.68 21.83 -4.01
CA GLY A 458 -11.56 21.95 -5.18
C GLY A 458 -12.30 20.65 -5.49
N LEU A 459 -13.45 20.77 -6.15
CA LEU A 459 -14.24 19.64 -6.65
C LEU A 459 -14.61 19.87 -8.10
N GLU A 460 -14.25 18.93 -8.98
CA GLU A 460 -14.65 18.93 -10.39
C GLU A 460 -15.58 17.75 -10.67
N GLY A 461 -16.69 17.97 -11.37
CA GLY A 461 -17.58 16.89 -11.81
C GLY A 461 -17.16 16.31 -13.15
N LEU A 462 -17.02 14.98 -13.22
CA LEU A 462 -16.71 14.27 -14.46
C LEU A 462 -17.99 13.71 -15.12
N GLY A 463 -18.19 14.07 -16.38
CA GLY A 463 -19.25 13.54 -17.23
C GLY A 463 -20.57 14.33 -17.21
N PRO A 464 -21.54 13.92 -18.04
CA PRO A 464 -22.72 14.75 -18.36
C PRO A 464 -23.81 14.73 -17.27
N ALA A 465 -23.70 13.86 -16.27
CA ALA A 465 -24.66 13.75 -15.18
C ALA A 465 -24.51 14.88 -14.16
N ILE A 466 -23.32 15.48 -14.07
CA ILE A 466 -23.01 16.57 -13.14
C ILE A 466 -23.08 17.89 -13.93
N ILE A 467 -23.98 18.78 -13.52
CA ILE A 467 -24.15 20.10 -14.15
C ILE A 467 -23.07 21.07 -13.65
N ASN A 468 -22.86 21.11 -12.34
CA ASN A 468 -21.98 22.07 -11.70
C ASN A 468 -21.50 21.56 -10.34
N THR A 469 -20.32 22.04 -9.91
CA THR A 469 -19.80 21.92 -8.55
C THR A 469 -19.66 23.31 -7.91
N GLY A 470 -19.58 23.35 -6.59
CA GLY A 470 -19.42 24.58 -5.81
C GLY A 470 -18.03 25.20 -5.98
N GLU A 471 -17.88 26.41 -5.45
CA GLU A 471 -16.58 27.08 -5.42
C GLU A 471 -15.60 26.34 -4.48
N PRO A 472 -14.29 26.37 -4.78
CA PRO A 472 -13.27 25.82 -3.88
C PRO A 472 -13.27 26.47 -2.48
N VAL A 473 -12.78 25.71 -1.49
CA VAL A 473 -12.70 26.13 -0.08
C VAL A 473 -11.24 26.35 0.32
N GLU A 474 -10.94 27.50 0.92
CA GLU A 474 -9.58 27.88 1.36
C GLU A 474 -9.37 27.63 2.86
N PHE A 475 -8.22 27.02 3.19
CA PHE A 475 -7.73 26.77 4.54
C PHE A 475 -6.38 27.49 4.75
N PRO A 476 -6.39 28.78 5.12
CA PRO A 476 -5.16 29.56 5.29
C PRO A 476 -4.48 29.24 6.62
N GLY A 477 -3.20 28.88 6.56
CA GLY A 477 -2.34 28.77 7.75
C GLY A 477 -2.74 27.65 8.71
N MET A 478 -3.09 26.48 8.18
CA MET A 478 -3.33 25.28 9.00
C MET A 478 -2.10 24.95 9.85
N GLU A 479 -2.32 24.66 11.13
CA GLU A 479 -1.28 24.12 12.02
C GLU A 479 -0.94 22.67 11.62
N LEU A 480 0.26 22.21 11.94
CA LEU A 480 0.67 20.83 11.65
C LEU A 480 -0.25 19.84 12.39
N LEU A 481 -0.71 18.79 11.70
CA LEU A 481 -1.74 17.85 12.16
C LEU A 481 -3.13 18.47 12.43
N GLU A 482 -3.37 19.72 12.02
CA GLU A 482 -4.72 20.27 12.07
C GLU A 482 -5.62 19.49 11.11
N LEU A 483 -6.67 18.86 11.66
CA LEU A 483 -7.74 18.23 10.92
C LEU A 483 -8.93 19.19 10.85
N ALA A 484 -9.35 19.52 9.63
CA ALA A 484 -10.55 20.29 9.36
C ALA A 484 -11.51 19.50 8.48
N THR A 485 -12.81 19.84 8.55
CA THR A 485 -13.84 19.26 7.69
C THR A 485 -14.64 20.37 7.04
N ASP A 486 -14.99 20.16 5.78
CA ASP A 486 -15.91 21.04 5.05
C ASP A 486 -16.59 20.25 3.92
N SER A 487 -17.27 20.95 3.02
CA SER A 487 -17.99 20.33 1.92
C SER A 487 -18.13 21.26 0.73
N ILE A 488 -18.13 20.70 -0.47
CA ILE A 488 -18.38 21.44 -1.72
C ILE A 488 -19.69 20.95 -2.33
N SER A 489 -20.58 21.90 -2.68
CA SER A 489 -21.87 21.56 -3.26
C SER A 489 -21.75 20.93 -4.64
N TYR A 490 -22.71 20.13 -5.05
CA TYR A 490 -22.86 19.66 -6.43
C TYR A 490 -24.30 19.84 -6.92
N THR A 491 -24.48 19.88 -8.24
CA THR A 491 -25.79 19.88 -8.90
C THR A 491 -25.78 18.86 -10.03
N LEU A 492 -26.74 17.95 -10.04
CA LEU A 492 -26.91 16.89 -11.01
C LEU A 492 -27.98 17.25 -12.05
N HIS A 493 -27.95 16.54 -13.19
CA HIS A 493 -28.95 16.72 -14.24
C HIS A 493 -30.36 16.39 -13.71
N PRO A 494 -31.41 17.19 -13.97
CA PRO A 494 -32.75 16.96 -13.42
C PRO A 494 -33.38 15.63 -13.88
N ASP A 495 -32.95 15.13 -15.04
CA ASP A 495 -33.38 13.83 -15.59
C ASP A 495 -32.43 12.67 -15.21
N ILE A 496 -31.53 12.86 -14.23
CA ILE A 496 -30.65 11.79 -13.75
C ILE A 496 -31.49 10.63 -13.19
N ILE A 497 -31.07 9.41 -13.51
CA ILE A 497 -31.77 8.19 -13.13
C ILE A 497 -31.05 7.47 -12.00
N SER A 498 -31.80 6.77 -11.16
CA SER A 498 -31.27 5.95 -10.07
C SER A 498 -30.33 4.87 -10.63
N GLY A 499 -29.20 4.65 -9.94
CA GLY A 499 -28.10 3.79 -10.37
C GLY A 499 -27.07 4.47 -11.30
N THR A 500 -27.19 5.78 -11.57
CA THR A 500 -26.21 6.48 -12.42
C THR A 500 -24.87 6.62 -11.68
N PRO A 501 -23.75 6.11 -12.24
CA PRO A 501 -22.44 6.39 -11.67
C PRO A 501 -22.06 7.85 -11.86
N LEU A 502 -21.53 8.43 -10.81
CA LEU A 502 -21.01 9.77 -10.71
C LEU A 502 -19.52 9.68 -10.42
N GLN A 503 -18.74 10.55 -11.05
CA GLN A 503 -17.32 10.66 -10.82
C GLN A 503 -17.02 12.12 -10.53
N PHE A 504 -16.27 12.37 -9.45
CA PHE A 504 -15.74 13.69 -9.16
C PHE A 504 -14.22 13.60 -9.00
N VAL A 505 -13.54 14.70 -9.27
CA VAL A 505 -12.14 14.88 -8.89
C VAL A 505 -12.12 15.81 -7.69
N LEU A 506 -11.74 15.26 -6.53
CA LEU A 506 -11.38 16.05 -5.35
C LEU A 506 -9.93 16.48 -5.51
N SER A 507 -9.62 17.72 -5.17
CA SER A 507 -8.27 18.27 -5.35
C SER A 507 -7.87 19.12 -4.17
N VAL A 508 -6.57 19.16 -3.87
CA VAL A 508 -5.98 20.08 -2.91
C VAL A 508 -4.79 20.80 -3.53
N ASP A 509 -4.92 22.11 -3.67
CA ASP A 509 -3.87 23.02 -4.15
C ASP A 509 -3.16 23.65 -2.95
N ASN A 510 -1.84 23.51 -2.86
CA ASN A 510 -1.02 24.08 -1.79
C ASN A 510 -0.27 25.38 -2.20
N GLY A 511 -0.49 25.85 -3.43
CA GLY A 511 0.18 26.99 -4.07
C GLY A 511 1.40 26.62 -4.91
N ASP A 512 1.98 25.44 -4.69
CA ASP A 512 3.11 24.90 -5.44
C ASP A 512 2.61 23.87 -6.48
N PHE A 513 1.62 23.05 -6.08
CA PHE A 513 0.94 22.07 -6.92
C PHE A 513 -0.43 21.67 -6.42
N VAL A 514 -1.10 20.86 -7.24
CA VAL A 514 -2.42 20.30 -6.97
C VAL A 514 -2.33 18.78 -6.93
N LEU A 515 -2.75 18.20 -5.81
CA LEU A 515 -3.03 16.76 -5.71
C LEU A 515 -4.46 16.50 -6.12
N TYR A 516 -4.70 15.35 -6.73
CA TYR A 516 -6.01 14.94 -7.22
C TYR A 516 -6.35 13.54 -6.72
N ASP A 517 -7.58 13.35 -6.28
CA ASP A 517 -8.19 12.06 -6.02
C ASP A 517 -9.50 11.95 -6.80
N THR A 518 -9.73 10.79 -7.44
CA THR A 518 -10.96 10.55 -8.20
C THR A 518 -11.93 9.76 -7.34
N ILE A 519 -13.01 10.42 -6.91
CA ILE A 519 -14.03 9.81 -6.08
C ILE A 519 -15.20 9.32 -6.91
N HIS A 520 -15.66 8.11 -6.58
CA HIS A 520 -16.74 7.44 -7.29
C HIS A 520 -18.00 7.38 -6.42
N LYS A 521 -19.14 7.78 -6.98
CA LYS A 521 -20.44 7.84 -6.31
C LYS A 521 -21.52 7.21 -7.17
N ILE A 522 -22.64 6.86 -6.56
CA ILE A 522 -23.83 6.37 -7.26
C ILE A 522 -25.00 7.28 -6.91
N PHE A 523 -25.72 7.76 -7.92
CA PHE A 523 -26.97 8.49 -7.69
C PHE A 523 -28.14 7.53 -7.49
N GLY A 524 -28.95 7.75 -6.45
CA GLY A 524 -30.22 7.05 -6.28
C GLY A 524 -30.73 7.06 -4.84
N GLU A 525 -31.99 6.67 -4.65
CA GLU A 525 -32.53 6.49 -3.31
C GLU A 525 -32.16 5.08 -2.81
N PRO A 526 -31.36 4.96 -1.74
CA PRO A 526 -30.99 3.65 -1.21
C PRO A 526 -32.22 2.97 -0.58
N VAL A 527 -32.37 1.68 -0.85
CA VAL A 527 -33.34 0.79 -0.25
C VAL A 527 -32.61 -0.16 0.69
N VAL A 528 -33.04 -0.23 1.95
CA VAL A 528 -32.50 -1.20 2.90
C VAL A 528 -33.00 -2.59 2.55
N LEU A 529 -32.09 -3.48 2.18
CA LEU A 529 -32.37 -4.89 1.88
C LEU A 529 -32.25 -5.75 3.14
N PHE A 530 -31.33 -5.37 4.02
CA PHE A 530 -31.09 -6.00 5.31
C PHE A 530 -30.48 -4.99 6.28
N GLU A 531 -30.84 -5.05 7.56
CA GLU A 531 -30.24 -4.28 8.64
C GLU A 531 -30.20 -5.11 9.94
N ASP A 532 -29.12 -4.99 10.70
CA ASP A 532 -28.94 -5.54 12.04
C ASP A 532 -28.17 -4.53 12.90
N ASP A 533 -28.75 -4.18 14.05
CA ASP A 533 -28.25 -3.14 14.97
C ASP A 533 -27.23 -3.68 15.99
N GLY A 534 -26.68 -4.88 15.78
CA GLY A 534 -25.67 -5.48 16.65
C GLY A 534 -26.17 -5.91 18.04
N ASN A 535 -27.46 -5.74 18.35
CA ASN A 535 -27.98 -5.94 19.70
C ASN A 535 -28.38 -7.38 20.02
N SER A 536 -28.32 -8.29 19.05
CA SER A 536 -28.59 -9.71 19.26
C SER A 536 -27.93 -10.59 18.20
N LEU A 537 -27.68 -11.86 18.52
CA LEU A 537 -27.23 -12.86 17.53
C LEU A 537 -28.38 -13.55 16.78
N ASN A 538 -29.60 -13.01 16.80
CA ASN A 538 -30.76 -13.74 16.22
C ASN A 538 -30.64 -13.93 14.71
N ASN A 539 -29.95 -13.02 14.02
CA ASN A 539 -29.68 -13.09 12.59
C ASN A 539 -28.32 -13.74 12.29
N TRP A 540 -27.64 -14.32 13.29
CA TRP A 540 -26.26 -14.75 13.15
C TRP A 540 -26.03 -16.17 13.68
N ILE A 541 -25.44 -17.02 12.86
CA ILE A 541 -24.99 -18.37 13.21
C ILE A 541 -23.53 -18.28 13.65
N THR A 542 -23.29 -18.47 14.95
CA THR A 542 -21.93 -18.54 15.49
C THR A 542 -21.84 -19.42 16.74
N PRO A 543 -20.75 -20.18 16.91
CA PRO A 543 -20.46 -20.85 18.18
C PRO A 543 -19.64 -19.99 19.16
N ASN A 544 -18.95 -18.94 18.69
CA ASN A 544 -17.86 -18.30 19.43
C ASN A 544 -17.93 -16.76 19.49
N TRP A 545 -18.63 -16.11 18.55
CA TRP A 545 -18.84 -14.66 18.60
C TRP A 545 -20.00 -14.34 19.55
N GLY A 546 -20.02 -13.11 20.10
CA GLY A 546 -21.01 -12.70 21.09
C GLY A 546 -21.34 -11.21 21.06
N ILE A 547 -22.38 -10.86 21.81
CA ILE A 547 -22.74 -9.46 22.06
C ILE A 547 -21.97 -8.90 23.26
N THR A 548 -21.64 -7.61 23.20
CA THR A 548 -21.00 -6.89 24.30
C THR A 548 -21.60 -5.50 24.48
N SER A 549 -21.65 -5.04 25.73
CA SER A 549 -22.05 -3.66 26.08
C SER A 549 -20.87 -2.81 26.55
N ALA A 550 -19.65 -3.36 26.46
CA ALA A 550 -18.43 -2.66 26.87
C ALA A 550 -18.00 -1.59 25.84
N SER A 551 -18.20 -1.90 24.56
CA SER A 551 -17.98 -1.00 23.42
C SER A 551 -19.07 -1.26 22.40
N TYR A 552 -19.65 -0.20 21.84
CA TYR A 552 -20.65 -0.24 20.77
C TYR A 552 -20.64 1.13 20.07
N PHE A 553 -21.07 1.16 18.81
CA PHE A 553 -21.32 2.43 18.11
C PHE A 553 -22.74 2.90 18.42
N SER A 554 -23.72 2.02 18.21
CA SER A 554 -25.13 2.25 18.50
C SER A 554 -25.55 1.50 19.79
N PRO A 555 -26.21 2.17 20.75
CA PRO A 555 -26.58 1.53 22.01
C PRO A 555 -27.67 0.46 21.83
N PRO A 556 -27.73 -0.56 22.72
CA PRO A 556 -26.86 -0.77 23.88
C PRO A 556 -25.66 -1.73 23.71
N SER A 557 -25.45 -2.34 22.54
CA SER A 557 -24.43 -3.38 22.35
C SER A 557 -24.02 -3.55 20.91
N SER A 558 -22.84 -4.15 20.68
CA SER A 558 -22.36 -4.57 19.36
C SER A 558 -21.98 -6.06 19.36
N ILE A 559 -21.63 -6.60 18.20
CA ILE A 559 -21.13 -7.97 18.03
C ILE A 559 -19.60 -7.97 17.98
N THR A 560 -18.98 -8.98 18.58
CA THR A 560 -17.52 -9.16 18.59
C THR A 560 -17.13 -10.64 18.64
N ASP A 561 -15.94 -10.99 18.15
CA ASP A 561 -15.41 -12.36 18.23
C ASP A 561 -14.94 -12.77 19.65
N SER A 562 -14.75 -11.78 20.53
CA SER A 562 -14.02 -11.86 21.80
C SER A 562 -14.78 -11.17 22.96
N PRO A 563 -16.08 -11.48 23.19
CA PRO A 563 -16.94 -10.76 24.15
C PRO A 563 -16.52 -10.86 25.63
N PHE A 564 -15.52 -11.70 25.95
CA PHE A 564 -15.08 -11.98 27.31
C PHE A 564 -13.56 -11.78 27.48
N GLY A 565 -13.00 -10.77 26.79
CA GLY A 565 -11.57 -10.48 26.72
C GLY A 565 -10.95 -11.07 25.46
N ASN A 566 -9.63 -10.94 25.32
CA ASN A 566 -8.89 -11.21 24.09
C ASN A 566 -9.23 -12.57 23.45
N TYR A 567 -9.17 -12.61 22.11
CA TYR A 567 -9.40 -13.82 21.34
C TYR A 567 -8.39 -14.93 21.69
N GLN A 568 -8.59 -16.15 21.21
CA GLN A 568 -7.73 -17.29 21.54
C GLN A 568 -6.77 -17.62 20.39
N ASN A 569 -5.61 -18.21 20.73
CA ASN A 569 -4.67 -18.77 19.76
C ASN A 569 -5.31 -19.95 18.99
N TYR A 570 -4.81 -20.20 17.77
CA TYR A 570 -5.19 -21.30 16.87
C TYR A 570 -6.70 -21.35 16.59
N GLN A 571 -7.34 -20.18 16.58
CA GLN A 571 -8.76 -20.04 16.41
C GLN A 571 -9.06 -19.79 14.93
N THR A 572 -10.00 -20.56 14.40
CA THR A 572 -10.73 -20.19 13.18
C THR A 572 -12.18 -20.09 13.58
N SER A 573 -12.70 -18.87 13.59
CA SER A 573 -14.02 -18.57 14.14
C SER A 573 -14.79 -17.69 13.17
N ALA A 574 -16.06 -18.02 12.94
CA ALA A 574 -16.91 -17.25 12.07
C ALA A 574 -18.23 -16.89 12.74
N VAL A 575 -18.78 -15.75 12.31
CA VAL A 575 -20.18 -15.39 12.50
C VAL A 575 -20.79 -15.21 11.12
N ILE A 576 -21.82 -16.01 10.84
CA ILE A 576 -22.42 -16.14 9.50
C ILE A 576 -23.84 -15.61 9.57
N LEU A 577 -24.25 -14.80 8.60
CA LEU A 577 -25.62 -14.33 8.51
C LEU A 577 -26.60 -15.52 8.34
N ASP A 578 -27.60 -15.63 9.22
CA ASP A 578 -28.66 -16.66 9.18
C ASP A 578 -29.74 -16.29 8.16
N GLY A 579 -29.36 -16.33 6.89
CA GLY A 579 -30.23 -15.97 5.78
C GLY A 579 -29.46 -15.55 4.54
N GLU A 580 -30.22 -15.18 3.51
CA GLU A 580 -29.70 -14.64 2.26
C GLU A 580 -30.35 -13.27 2.01
N VAL A 581 -29.58 -12.37 1.41
CA VAL A 581 -30.00 -11.04 0.95
C VAL A 581 -30.13 -11.10 -0.57
N ASP A 582 -31.30 -10.76 -1.09
CA ASP A 582 -31.56 -10.76 -2.52
C ASP A 582 -31.04 -9.48 -3.17
N LEU A 583 -30.05 -9.61 -4.05
CA LEU A 583 -29.51 -8.50 -4.85
C LEU A 583 -30.08 -8.47 -6.28
N SER A 584 -31.19 -9.16 -6.52
CA SER A 584 -31.90 -9.15 -7.81
C SER A 584 -32.56 -7.81 -8.09
N ASP A 585 -32.65 -7.45 -9.37
CA ASP A 585 -33.32 -6.24 -9.87
C ASP A 585 -32.73 -4.89 -9.40
N LEU A 586 -31.52 -4.90 -8.81
CA LEU A 586 -30.77 -3.70 -8.41
C LEU A 586 -29.84 -3.19 -9.52
N GLY A 587 -29.60 -1.89 -9.54
CA GLY A 587 -28.57 -1.25 -10.36
C GLY A 587 -27.23 -1.11 -9.63
N PHE A 588 -27.27 -1.11 -8.30
CA PHE A 588 -26.11 -1.01 -7.42
C PHE A 588 -26.43 -1.61 -6.05
N ALA A 589 -25.42 -2.15 -5.37
CA ALA A 589 -25.56 -2.71 -4.03
C ALA A 589 -24.31 -2.38 -3.19
N LEU A 590 -24.52 -2.13 -1.90
CA LEU A 590 -23.50 -1.68 -0.96
C LEU A 590 -23.71 -2.38 0.37
N LEU A 591 -22.62 -2.91 0.95
CA LEU A 591 -22.57 -3.33 2.33
C LEU A 591 -21.93 -2.20 3.16
N THR A 592 -22.54 -1.86 4.30
CA THR A 592 -21.95 -0.97 5.29
C THR A 592 -22.05 -1.54 6.70
N PHE A 593 -21.07 -1.27 7.55
CA PHE A 593 -21.13 -1.54 8.98
C PHE A 593 -20.15 -0.62 9.71
N GLU A 594 -20.39 -0.35 10.98
CA GLU A 594 -19.43 0.33 11.86
C GLU A 594 -18.49 -0.72 12.44
N ALA A 595 -17.19 -0.47 12.45
CA ALA A 595 -16.19 -1.40 12.96
C ALA A 595 -15.08 -0.71 13.76
N LYS A 596 -14.48 -1.49 14.66
CA LYS A 596 -13.20 -1.18 15.32
C LYS A 596 -12.49 -2.50 15.64
N TRP A 597 -11.17 -2.48 15.73
CA TRP A 597 -10.41 -3.70 16.00
C TRP A 597 -9.05 -3.48 16.66
N GLU A 598 -8.61 -4.50 17.37
CA GLU A 598 -7.24 -4.66 17.87
C GLU A 598 -6.86 -6.12 17.58
N ILE A 599 -6.01 -6.35 16.58
CA ILE A 599 -5.63 -7.66 16.04
C ILE A 599 -4.11 -7.68 15.88
N GLU A 600 -3.45 -8.81 16.18
CA GLU A 600 -2.00 -8.95 15.98
C GLU A 600 -1.62 -8.65 14.52
N GLN A 601 -0.99 -7.49 14.30
CA GLN A 601 -0.62 -7.01 12.97
C GLN A 601 0.31 -7.99 12.26
N GLY A 602 0.00 -8.29 11.02
CA GLY A 602 0.81 -9.14 10.16
C GLY A 602 0.74 -10.65 10.47
N TRP A 603 -0.07 -11.10 11.42
CA TRP A 603 -0.19 -12.52 11.81
C TRP A 603 -1.65 -12.97 11.90
N ASP A 604 -2.44 -12.27 12.71
CA ASP A 604 -3.86 -12.55 12.87
C ASP A 604 -4.67 -11.65 11.95
N TYR A 605 -5.91 -12.04 11.64
CA TYR A 605 -6.77 -11.24 10.79
C TYR A 605 -8.24 -11.59 10.89
N VAL A 606 -9.08 -10.63 10.49
CA VAL A 606 -10.49 -10.84 10.16
C VAL A 606 -10.73 -10.58 8.68
N GLN A 607 -11.54 -11.41 8.03
CA GLN A 607 -12.07 -11.15 6.68
C GLN A 607 -13.59 -10.97 6.74
N CYS A 608 -14.11 -9.93 6.10
CA CYS A 608 -15.51 -9.88 5.70
C CYS A 608 -15.64 -10.64 4.38
N GLU A 609 -16.45 -11.69 4.33
CA GLU A 609 -16.59 -12.54 3.16
C GLU A 609 -18.05 -12.66 2.73
N ILE A 610 -18.25 -12.77 1.42
CA ILE A 610 -19.55 -12.99 0.78
C ILE A 610 -19.64 -14.38 0.14
N SER A 611 -20.84 -14.92 0.08
CA SER A 611 -21.15 -16.15 -0.64
C SER A 611 -22.40 -16.01 -1.49
N ALA A 612 -22.27 -16.25 -2.79
CA ALA A 612 -23.39 -16.29 -3.76
C ALA A 612 -23.89 -17.72 -4.04
N ASN A 613 -23.58 -18.69 -3.18
CA ASN A 613 -23.96 -20.09 -3.34
C ASN A 613 -24.34 -20.77 -2.02
N GLY A 614 -25.02 -20.02 -1.14
CA GLY A 614 -25.52 -20.51 0.14
C GLY A 614 -24.43 -20.98 1.10
N GLY A 615 -23.26 -20.33 1.09
CA GLY A 615 -22.14 -20.62 1.98
C GLY A 615 -21.23 -21.77 1.54
N SER A 616 -21.36 -22.28 0.32
CA SER A 616 -20.52 -23.37 -0.21
C SER A 616 -19.08 -22.92 -0.49
N SER A 617 -18.92 -21.67 -0.96
CA SER A 617 -17.64 -20.99 -1.11
C SER A 617 -17.77 -19.53 -0.67
N TRP A 618 -16.66 -18.94 -0.26
CA TRP A 618 -16.60 -17.60 0.30
C TRP A 618 -15.53 -16.79 -0.43
N THR A 619 -15.82 -15.53 -0.68
CA THR A 619 -14.92 -14.57 -1.32
C THR A 619 -14.68 -13.41 -0.36
N PRO A 620 -13.44 -13.12 0.03
CA PRO A 620 -13.10 -11.92 0.80
C PRO A 620 -13.48 -10.66 0.04
N LEU A 621 -14.07 -9.71 0.76
CA LEU A 621 -14.52 -8.43 0.22
C LEU A 621 -13.48 -7.34 0.52
N GLU A 622 -13.16 -6.55 -0.51
CA GLU A 622 -12.33 -5.35 -0.39
C GLU A 622 -13.21 -4.16 0.04
N GLY A 623 -12.79 -3.47 1.09
CA GLY A 623 -13.46 -2.31 1.67
C GLY A 623 -12.52 -1.12 1.80
N LYS A 624 -13.03 -0.03 2.36
CA LYS A 624 -12.30 1.21 2.61
C LYS A 624 -11.14 1.02 3.59
N PHE A 625 -11.24 0.09 4.53
CA PHE A 625 -10.22 -0.14 5.57
C PHE A 625 -9.57 -1.51 5.52
N THR A 626 -9.72 -2.27 4.43
CA THR A 626 -9.02 -3.55 4.25
C THR A 626 -7.61 -3.34 3.73
N GLY A 627 -6.63 -3.99 4.35
CA GLY A 627 -5.28 -4.15 3.82
C GLY A 627 -5.12 -5.47 3.06
N ILE A 628 -3.99 -5.65 2.37
CA ILE A 628 -3.66 -6.91 1.68
C ILE A 628 -2.84 -7.82 2.60
N GLY A 629 -3.32 -9.04 2.79
CA GLY A 629 -2.65 -10.02 3.65
C GLY A 629 -1.26 -10.41 3.15
N ASN A 630 -0.34 -10.55 4.10
CA ASN A 630 1.04 -10.96 3.84
C ASN A 630 1.23 -12.50 3.83
N GLU A 631 2.47 -12.98 3.90
CA GLU A 631 2.83 -14.41 3.87
C GLU A 631 2.41 -15.23 5.10
N ASN A 632 2.18 -14.58 6.24
CA ASN A 632 1.69 -15.19 7.48
C ASN A 632 0.16 -15.13 7.59
N GLN A 633 -0.50 -14.34 6.74
CA GLN A 633 -1.95 -14.16 6.70
C GLN A 633 -2.57 -14.78 5.42
N ALA A 634 -3.76 -14.32 5.02
CA ALA A 634 -4.36 -14.67 3.74
C ALA A 634 -3.65 -13.91 2.60
N THR A 635 -2.56 -14.48 2.08
CA THR A 635 -1.67 -13.81 1.12
C THR A 635 -2.40 -13.31 -0.12
N GLY A 636 -2.34 -12.00 -0.36
CA GLY A 636 -2.95 -11.36 -1.52
C GLY A 636 -4.47 -11.21 -1.45
N GLU A 637 -5.08 -11.46 -0.29
CA GLU A 637 -6.52 -11.28 -0.05
C GLU A 637 -6.77 -10.07 0.88
N PRO A 638 -7.90 -9.35 0.70
CA PRO A 638 -8.27 -8.25 1.59
C PRO A 638 -8.63 -8.76 2.99
N LEU A 639 -8.14 -8.07 4.03
CA LEU A 639 -8.36 -8.39 5.43
C LEU A 639 -8.19 -7.17 6.37
N TYR A 640 -8.63 -7.32 7.62
CA TYR A 640 -8.37 -6.38 8.72
C TYR A 640 -7.36 -6.99 9.69
N ASP A 641 -6.32 -6.23 10.03
CA ASP A 641 -5.35 -6.51 11.08
C ASP A 641 -4.86 -5.20 11.74
N GLY A 642 -3.98 -5.29 12.73
CA GLY A 642 -3.48 -4.12 13.44
C GLY A 642 -4.53 -3.45 14.33
N PHE A 643 -4.43 -2.13 14.48
CA PHE A 643 -5.21 -1.37 15.46
C PHE A 643 -6.04 -0.27 14.79
N GLN A 644 -7.36 -0.34 14.99
CA GLN A 644 -8.32 0.71 14.70
C GLN A 644 -9.16 0.93 15.96
N THR A 645 -8.68 1.80 16.85
CA THR A 645 -9.25 1.94 18.20
C THR A 645 -10.57 2.73 18.23
N SER A 646 -10.76 3.61 17.25
CA SER A 646 -11.97 4.41 17.04
C SER A 646 -12.91 3.72 16.04
N TRP A 647 -14.22 3.84 16.26
CA TRP A 647 -15.22 3.33 15.32
C TRP A 647 -15.11 4.03 13.96
N VAL A 648 -15.08 3.22 12.90
CA VAL A 648 -15.06 3.66 11.50
C VAL A 648 -16.18 2.98 10.73
N LYS A 649 -16.73 3.70 9.76
CA LYS A 649 -17.78 3.18 8.90
C LYS A 649 -17.19 2.53 7.65
N GLU A 650 -17.30 1.21 7.57
CA GLU A 650 -16.88 0.43 6.41
C GLU A 650 -17.93 0.52 5.29
N GLU A 651 -17.48 0.57 4.04
CA GLU A 651 -18.29 0.65 2.83
C GLU A 651 -17.71 -0.26 1.74
N ILE A 652 -18.48 -1.29 1.34
CA ILE A 652 -18.04 -2.33 0.40
C ILE A 652 -19.00 -2.40 -0.79
N ASN A 653 -18.48 -2.17 -2.00
CA ASN A 653 -19.24 -2.29 -3.24
C ASN A 653 -19.58 -3.76 -3.55
N LEU A 654 -20.86 -4.07 -3.71
CA LEU A 654 -21.36 -5.42 -4.00
C LEU A 654 -21.81 -5.59 -5.46
N SER A 655 -21.49 -4.65 -6.36
CA SER A 655 -21.97 -4.65 -7.75
C SER A 655 -21.61 -5.92 -8.53
N ASP A 656 -20.51 -6.59 -8.20
CA ASP A 656 -20.11 -7.85 -8.85
C ASP A 656 -21.06 -9.03 -8.53
N TYR A 657 -21.92 -8.87 -7.53
CA TYR A 657 -22.86 -9.89 -7.05
C TYR A 657 -24.33 -9.58 -7.39
N LEU A 658 -24.59 -8.52 -8.16
CA LEU A 658 -25.95 -8.17 -8.60
C LEU A 658 -26.63 -9.34 -9.33
N GLY A 659 -27.93 -9.52 -9.10
CA GLY A 659 -28.70 -10.61 -9.69
C GLY A 659 -28.56 -11.96 -8.99
N SER A 660 -27.94 -11.99 -7.79
CA SER A 660 -27.77 -13.18 -6.97
C SER A 660 -28.37 -13.00 -5.57
N GLU A 661 -28.75 -14.10 -4.93
CA GLU A 661 -28.97 -14.15 -3.48
C GLU A 661 -27.62 -14.41 -2.80
N VAL A 662 -27.27 -13.59 -1.80
CA VAL A 662 -25.97 -13.63 -1.14
C VAL A 662 -26.09 -13.76 0.37
N THR A 663 -25.09 -14.36 1.01
CA THR A 663 -24.94 -14.36 2.47
C THR A 663 -23.54 -13.90 2.85
N PHE A 664 -23.37 -13.44 4.08
CA PHE A 664 -22.13 -12.82 4.58
C PHE A 664 -21.59 -13.55 5.79
N ARG A 665 -20.28 -13.46 6.02
CA ARG A 665 -19.66 -13.83 7.28
C ARG A 665 -18.49 -12.93 7.61
N PHE A 666 -18.19 -12.83 8.90
CA PHE A 666 -16.87 -12.41 9.36
C PHE A 666 -16.09 -13.64 9.80
N LEU A 667 -14.86 -13.77 9.33
CA LEU A 667 -13.96 -14.89 9.62
C LEU A 667 -12.71 -14.38 10.33
N LEU A 668 -12.56 -14.72 11.61
CA LEU A 668 -11.32 -14.58 12.34
C LEU A 668 -10.42 -15.80 12.11
N LYS A 669 -9.16 -15.57 11.76
CA LYS A 669 -8.10 -16.57 11.86
C LYS A 669 -6.97 -16.04 12.74
N THR A 670 -6.57 -16.86 13.71
CA THR A 670 -5.46 -16.54 14.61
C THR A 670 -4.38 -17.60 14.56
N ASP A 671 -3.15 -17.18 14.80
CA ASP A 671 -1.97 -18.01 14.80
C ASP A 671 -1.72 -18.64 16.17
N GLN A 672 -0.51 -19.13 16.42
CA GLN A 672 -0.19 -19.83 17.66
C GLN A 672 -0.13 -18.99 18.93
N ALA A 673 -0.10 -17.65 18.84
CA ALA A 673 0.23 -16.81 19.98
C ALA A 673 0.04 -15.32 19.75
N VAL A 674 0.05 -14.55 20.85
CA VAL A 674 -0.32 -13.12 20.90
C VAL A 674 -1.80 -12.99 20.60
N THR A 675 -2.53 -12.38 21.53
CA THR A 675 -3.96 -12.16 21.35
C THR A 675 -4.32 -10.79 21.83
N GLU A 676 -5.16 -10.12 21.07
CA GLU A 676 -5.61 -8.77 21.31
C GLU A 676 -7.12 -8.74 21.52
N ASP A 677 -7.69 -7.55 21.72
CA ASP A 677 -9.10 -7.39 22.06
C ASP A 677 -10.04 -7.91 20.98
N GLY A 678 -9.62 -7.99 19.71
CA GLY A 678 -10.38 -8.58 18.60
C GLY A 678 -11.13 -7.55 17.75
N PHE A 679 -12.09 -8.03 16.97
CA PHE A 679 -12.86 -7.28 16.00
C PHE A 679 -14.30 -7.07 16.49
N TYR A 680 -14.79 -5.85 16.32
CA TYR A 680 -16.14 -5.44 16.67
C TYR A 680 -16.83 -4.93 15.41
N PHE A 681 -18.10 -5.29 15.23
CA PHE A 681 -18.95 -4.62 14.26
C PHE A 681 -20.33 -4.30 14.83
N ASP A 682 -20.94 -3.27 14.27
CA ASP A 682 -22.23 -2.72 14.65
C ASP A 682 -22.95 -2.15 13.42
N ASP A 683 -24.26 -1.92 13.51
CA ASP A 683 -25.08 -1.32 12.44
C ASP A 683 -24.88 -1.94 11.03
N PHE A 684 -24.84 -3.28 10.94
CA PHE A 684 -24.64 -4.01 9.69
C PHE A 684 -25.82 -3.84 8.76
N THR A 685 -25.59 -3.23 7.59
CA THR A 685 -26.64 -2.85 6.64
C THR A 685 -26.25 -3.21 5.21
N VAL A 686 -27.16 -3.86 4.48
CA VAL A 686 -27.05 -4.05 3.02
C VAL A 686 -28.06 -3.14 2.33
N LEU A 687 -27.54 -2.24 1.52
CA LEU A 687 -28.30 -1.26 0.75
C LEU A 687 -28.30 -1.65 -0.73
N GLY A 688 -29.44 -1.43 -1.39
CA GLY A 688 -29.60 -1.53 -2.83
C GLY A 688 -30.04 -0.21 -3.42
N VAL A 689 -29.60 0.11 -4.62
CA VAL A 689 -30.20 1.17 -5.43
C VAL A 689 -30.92 0.49 -6.59
N GLU A 690 -32.24 0.59 -6.59
CA GLU A 690 -33.05 -0.02 -7.64
C GLU A 690 -32.68 0.58 -9.00
N ASN A 691 -32.67 -0.28 -10.03
CA ASN A 691 -32.72 0.23 -11.39
C ASN A 691 -34.04 0.97 -11.54
N SER A 692 -33.99 2.29 -11.71
CA SER A 692 -35.11 2.96 -12.36
C SER A 692 -35.08 2.50 -13.81
N THR A 693 -35.66 1.32 -14.08
CA THR A 693 -36.32 1.14 -15.35
C THR A 693 -37.25 2.34 -15.46
N VAL A 694 -37.22 3.03 -16.59
CA VAL A 694 -38.35 3.87 -16.98
C VAL A 694 -39.51 2.87 -17.11
N GLY A 695 -40.14 2.52 -16.00
CA GLY A 695 -41.55 2.28 -15.97
C GLY A 695 -42.09 3.51 -16.66
N LEU A 696 -42.49 3.35 -17.92
CA LEU A 696 -43.47 4.25 -18.50
C LEU A 696 -44.53 4.33 -17.43
N ASP A 697 -44.57 5.46 -16.72
CA ASP A 697 -45.63 5.79 -15.81
C ASP A 697 -46.91 5.54 -16.60
N GLU A 698 -47.58 4.41 -16.31
CA GLU A 698 -48.89 4.11 -16.85
C GLU A 698 -49.90 5.00 -16.13
N ASN A 699 -49.69 6.32 -16.24
CA ASN A 699 -50.78 7.23 -16.52
C ASN A 699 -51.32 6.93 -17.93
N LEU A 700 -51.85 5.70 -18.10
CA LEU A 700 -52.86 5.41 -19.09
C LEU A 700 -54.08 6.26 -18.69
N GLN A 701 -54.10 7.52 -19.15
CA GLN A 701 -55.34 8.04 -19.69
C GLN A 701 -55.84 6.97 -20.66
N LYS A 702 -56.83 6.19 -20.23
CA LYS A 702 -57.48 5.12 -21.01
C LYS A 702 -57.69 5.60 -22.44
N ILE A 703 -56.76 5.27 -23.34
CA ILE A 703 -56.97 5.47 -24.76
C ILE A 703 -58.08 4.47 -25.12
N PRO A 704 -59.20 4.90 -25.71
CA PRO A 704 -60.33 4.05 -26.04
C PRO A 704 -60.02 3.19 -27.28
N VAL A 705 -58.85 2.55 -27.30
CA VAL A 705 -58.37 1.71 -28.41
C VAL A 705 -57.73 0.44 -27.86
N PHE A 706 -58.26 -0.71 -28.28
CA PHE A 706 -57.68 -2.02 -28.03
C PHE A 706 -57.02 -2.55 -29.30
N VAL A 707 -55.84 -3.15 -29.17
CA VAL A 707 -55.10 -3.80 -30.25
C VAL A 707 -54.73 -5.20 -29.78
N SER A 708 -55.12 -6.22 -30.54
CA SER A 708 -54.80 -7.60 -30.23
C SER A 708 -53.29 -7.87 -30.27
N GLU A 709 -52.90 -9.04 -29.76
CA GLU A 709 -51.61 -9.64 -30.11
C GLU A 709 -51.57 -9.99 -31.61
N PRO A 710 -50.39 -10.07 -32.24
CA PRO A 710 -50.28 -10.45 -33.64
C PRO A 710 -50.67 -11.92 -33.82
N MET A 711 -51.39 -12.22 -34.89
CA MET A 711 -51.86 -13.58 -35.17
C MET A 711 -51.44 -14.00 -36.58
N PRO A 712 -50.50 -14.96 -36.74
CA PRO A 712 -49.68 -15.61 -35.70
C PRO A 712 -48.51 -14.74 -35.20
N ASN A 713 -47.94 -15.06 -34.03
CA ASN A 713 -46.67 -14.52 -33.52
C ASN A 713 -45.87 -15.66 -32.88
N PRO A 714 -44.70 -16.07 -33.42
CA PRO A 714 -44.02 -15.52 -34.58
C PRO A 714 -44.79 -15.66 -35.90
N ALA A 715 -44.70 -14.65 -36.78
CA ALA A 715 -45.36 -14.63 -38.08
C ALA A 715 -44.42 -15.03 -39.23
N LYS A 716 -45.00 -15.61 -40.28
CA LYS A 716 -44.31 -15.92 -41.53
C LYS A 716 -45.27 -15.72 -42.70
N GLY A 717 -44.87 -14.88 -43.64
CA GLY A 717 -45.65 -14.51 -44.83
C GLY A 717 -46.77 -13.50 -44.57
N ASN A 718 -47.64 -13.74 -43.59
CA ASN A 718 -48.70 -12.80 -43.20
C ASN A 718 -48.91 -12.74 -41.67
N VAL A 719 -49.37 -11.59 -41.18
CA VAL A 719 -49.82 -11.38 -39.80
C VAL A 719 -51.11 -10.58 -39.76
N SER A 720 -52.02 -10.95 -38.86
CA SER A 720 -53.30 -10.26 -38.63
C SER A 720 -53.35 -9.60 -37.26
N PHE A 721 -54.05 -8.47 -37.16
CA PHE A 721 -54.38 -7.76 -35.92
C PHE A 721 -55.86 -7.39 -35.90
N ASP A 722 -56.51 -7.57 -34.75
CA ASP A 722 -57.83 -7.02 -34.50
C ASP A 722 -57.69 -5.73 -33.66
N VAL A 723 -58.26 -4.64 -34.15
CA VAL A 723 -58.18 -3.31 -33.52
C VAL A 723 -59.57 -2.74 -33.29
N LEU A 724 -59.91 -2.51 -32.02
CA LEU A 724 -61.18 -1.91 -31.63
C LEU A 724 -60.97 -0.45 -31.24
N VAL A 725 -61.62 0.46 -31.94
CA VAL A 725 -61.57 1.91 -31.67
C VAL A 725 -62.95 2.35 -31.14
N ASP A 726 -63.04 2.71 -29.86
CA ASP A 726 -64.30 2.98 -29.15
C ASP A 726 -64.87 4.39 -29.41
N GLN A 727 -64.02 5.38 -29.75
CA GLN A 727 -64.46 6.75 -30.15
C GLN A 727 -63.88 7.21 -31.49
N SER A 728 -64.56 8.13 -32.19
CA SER A 728 -64.08 8.69 -33.46
C SER A 728 -62.86 9.59 -33.27
N THR A 729 -61.68 9.07 -33.59
CA THR A 729 -60.39 9.76 -33.55
C THR A 729 -59.60 9.49 -34.85
N ASP A 730 -58.73 10.41 -35.29
CA ASP A 730 -57.83 10.24 -36.47
C ASP A 730 -56.65 9.34 -36.07
N MET A 731 -56.95 8.08 -35.77
CA MET A 731 -55.97 7.07 -35.35
C MET A 731 -55.48 6.25 -36.55
N GLN A 732 -54.22 5.86 -36.51
CA GLN A 732 -53.60 4.94 -37.44
C GLN A 732 -52.93 3.80 -36.66
N PHE A 733 -52.82 2.64 -37.29
CA PHE A 733 -52.00 1.53 -36.84
C PHE A 733 -50.69 1.54 -37.63
N SER A 734 -49.55 1.39 -36.94
CA SER A 734 -48.23 1.43 -37.56
C SER A 734 -47.35 0.27 -37.10
N ILE A 735 -46.49 -0.22 -37.99
CA ILE A 735 -45.42 -1.20 -37.70
C ILE A 735 -44.07 -0.58 -38.02
N TYR A 736 -43.09 -0.81 -37.13
CA TYR A 736 -41.76 -0.22 -37.12
C TYR A 736 -40.67 -1.30 -37.07
N SER A 737 -39.51 -1.02 -37.69
CA SER A 737 -38.28 -1.79 -37.46
C SER A 737 -37.68 -1.51 -36.08
N VAL A 738 -36.71 -2.32 -35.64
CA VAL A 738 -35.92 -2.06 -34.41
C VAL A 738 -35.21 -0.70 -34.40
N THR A 739 -34.94 -0.13 -35.58
CA THR A 739 -34.32 1.19 -35.74
C THR A 739 -35.33 2.34 -35.78
N GLY A 740 -36.62 2.06 -35.56
CA GLY A 740 -37.69 3.06 -35.53
C GLY A 740 -38.22 3.49 -36.91
N ARG A 741 -37.81 2.84 -38.00
CA ARG A 741 -38.34 3.12 -39.35
C ARG A 741 -39.74 2.55 -39.50
N SER A 742 -40.71 3.38 -39.89
CA SER A 742 -42.08 2.91 -40.22
C SER A 742 -42.06 2.06 -41.50
N LEU A 743 -42.63 0.86 -41.41
CA LEU A 743 -42.72 -0.15 -42.47
C LEU A 743 -44.15 -0.31 -42.98
N TYR A 744 -45.14 -0.05 -42.12
CA TYR A 744 -46.56 -0.15 -42.45
C TYR A 744 -47.34 0.89 -41.68
N THR A 745 -48.36 1.49 -42.31
CA THR A 745 -49.32 2.38 -41.66
C THR A 745 -50.69 2.24 -42.31
N GLU A 746 -51.74 2.04 -41.50
CA GLU A 746 -53.14 2.01 -41.95
C GLU A 746 -54.02 2.90 -41.06
N LYS A 747 -54.89 3.71 -41.67
CA LYS A 747 -55.87 4.52 -40.94
C LYS A 747 -57.00 3.65 -40.39
N LEU A 748 -57.31 3.82 -39.11
CA LEU A 748 -58.36 3.07 -38.42
C LEU A 748 -59.71 3.78 -38.54
N LYS A 749 -60.77 2.98 -38.62
CA LYS A 749 -62.16 3.46 -38.52
C LYS A 749 -62.67 3.25 -37.11
N GLN A 750 -63.68 4.03 -36.70
CA GLN A 750 -64.40 3.75 -35.45
C GLN A 750 -65.06 2.37 -35.52
N GLY A 751 -64.99 1.60 -34.42
CA GLY A 751 -65.45 0.23 -34.34
C GLY A 751 -64.34 -0.80 -34.52
N SER A 752 -64.70 -2.03 -34.90
CA SER A 752 -63.75 -3.12 -35.12
C SER A 752 -63.09 -3.01 -36.49
N ASN A 753 -61.77 -3.08 -36.51
CA ASN A 753 -60.93 -3.12 -37.69
C ASN A 753 -60.13 -4.42 -37.65
N ARG A 754 -59.93 -5.03 -38.81
CA ARG A 754 -59.01 -6.14 -38.99
C ARG A 754 -57.93 -5.71 -39.97
N ILE A 755 -56.68 -5.86 -39.55
CA ILE A 755 -55.50 -5.44 -40.29
C ILE A 755 -54.74 -6.70 -40.68
N ASP A 756 -54.58 -6.94 -41.97
CA ASP A 756 -53.83 -8.07 -42.49
C ASP A 756 -52.61 -7.54 -43.26
N VAL A 757 -51.41 -7.87 -42.78
CA VAL A 757 -50.14 -7.37 -43.32
C VAL A 757 -49.35 -8.54 -43.89
N SER A 758 -48.92 -8.40 -45.15
CA SER A 758 -47.92 -9.31 -45.72
C SER A 758 -46.53 -8.91 -45.27
N THR A 759 -45.78 -9.90 -44.79
CA THR A 759 -44.43 -9.73 -44.25
C THR A 759 -43.37 -10.37 -45.17
N ASP A 760 -43.74 -10.75 -46.40
CA ASP A 760 -42.84 -11.44 -47.34
C ASP A 760 -41.64 -10.58 -47.78
N GLU A 761 -41.76 -9.25 -47.68
CA GLU A 761 -40.70 -8.29 -48.03
C GLU A 761 -39.85 -7.85 -46.83
N TRP A 762 -40.10 -8.38 -45.62
CA TRP A 762 -39.42 -7.98 -44.39
C TRP A 762 -38.46 -9.09 -43.93
N GLU A 763 -37.26 -8.70 -43.50
CA GLU A 763 -36.26 -9.65 -43.00
C GLU A 763 -36.73 -10.30 -41.68
N PRO A 764 -36.36 -11.56 -41.39
CA PRO A 764 -36.61 -12.18 -40.09
C PRO A 764 -36.04 -11.34 -38.95
N GLY A 765 -36.78 -11.19 -37.85
CA GLY A 765 -36.36 -10.32 -36.75
C GLY A 765 -37.49 -9.81 -35.88
N ILE A 766 -37.16 -8.84 -35.01
CA ILE A 766 -38.11 -8.19 -34.10
C ILE A 766 -38.61 -6.90 -34.75
N TYR A 767 -39.92 -6.71 -34.67
CA TYR A 767 -40.63 -5.53 -35.13
C TYR A 767 -41.56 -5.04 -34.01
N PHE A 768 -41.98 -3.79 -34.13
CA PHE A 768 -42.81 -3.15 -33.12
C PHE A 768 -44.05 -2.55 -33.75
N TYR A 769 -45.19 -2.61 -33.09
CA TYR A 769 -46.43 -2.04 -33.59
C TYR A 769 -47.19 -1.28 -32.51
N ARG A 770 -47.94 -0.26 -32.92
CA ARG A 770 -48.83 0.50 -32.05
C ARG A 770 -49.93 1.19 -32.85
N THR A 771 -50.92 1.71 -32.16
CA THR A 771 -51.86 2.69 -32.73
C THR A 771 -51.53 4.09 -32.22
N GLU A 772 -51.67 5.09 -33.08
CA GLU A 772 -51.26 6.46 -32.78
C GLU A 772 -52.08 7.49 -33.55
N SER A 773 -52.11 8.71 -33.04
CA SER A 773 -52.60 9.92 -33.69
C SER A 773 -51.56 11.02 -33.52
N LYS A 774 -51.88 12.25 -33.94
CA LYS A 774 -50.99 13.41 -33.73
C LYS A 774 -50.67 13.71 -32.27
N THR A 775 -51.49 13.26 -31.32
CA THR A 775 -51.39 13.67 -29.91
C THR A 775 -51.46 12.50 -28.92
N GLN A 776 -51.67 11.26 -29.37
CA GLN A 776 -51.86 10.08 -28.52
C GLN A 776 -51.30 8.82 -29.19
N SER A 777 -50.77 7.88 -28.42
CA SER A 777 -50.36 6.55 -28.92
C SER A 777 -50.55 5.46 -27.87
N THR A 778 -50.89 4.24 -28.29
CA THR A 778 -50.89 3.06 -27.42
C THR A 778 -49.46 2.59 -27.13
N VAL A 779 -49.33 1.77 -26.09
CA VAL A 779 -48.10 1.03 -25.80
C VAL A 779 -47.62 0.29 -27.05
N MET A 780 -46.31 0.34 -27.26
CA MET A 780 -45.65 -0.33 -28.36
C MET A 780 -45.53 -1.83 -28.04
N LYS A 781 -46.04 -2.68 -28.94
CA LYS A 781 -46.10 -4.14 -28.79
C LYS A 781 -45.15 -4.83 -29.76
N LYS A 782 -44.75 -6.07 -29.44
CA LYS A 782 -43.74 -6.83 -30.18
C LYS A 782 -44.35 -7.77 -31.23
N LEU A 783 -43.81 -7.75 -32.44
CA LEU A 783 -44.03 -8.70 -33.53
C LEU A 783 -42.72 -9.42 -33.84
N ILE A 784 -42.74 -10.75 -33.93
CA ILE A 784 -41.58 -11.56 -34.31
C ILE A 784 -41.82 -12.15 -35.69
N LEU A 785 -40.88 -12.00 -36.62
CA LEU A 785 -40.91 -12.62 -37.95
C LEU A 785 -39.87 -13.74 -38.07
N LEU A 786 -40.26 -14.86 -38.70
CA LEU A 786 -39.43 -16.07 -38.92
C LEU A 786 -38.88 -16.22 -40.34
#